data_AF-A0A944RQ65-F1
#
_entry.id   AF-A0A944RQ65-F1
#
_cell.length_a   1.000
_cell.length_b   1.000
_cell.length_c   1.000
_cell.angle_alpha   90.00
_cell.angle_beta   90.00
_cell.angle_gamma   90.00
#
_symmetry.space_group_name_H-M   'P 1'
#
loop_
_entity.id
_entity.type
_entity.pdbx_description
1 polymer ?
#
loop_
_entity_poly.entity_id
_entity_poly.type
_entity_poly.pdbx_seq_one_letter_code
_entity_poly.pdbx_strand_id
1 'polypeptide(L)'
;MKKLLIVDFDKPALKIFSDTFHSSADNFEIYSTDDGIEISNILTKHEIDLLIIDLEDFSDSDFEFLDSIILNHPEIPISLIVSFETPEIENKIKSYDSIEYFKKPIEIKSFSKKILEKFDTSVGGQLQGISLASFLQMVDIEKTTCTLKISTTNNEGYLYLLKGDLISAETKKNKNIKAAYEIISWDNTIIEMENICNKDEKEIDKPLINILTDGLKIKDKIIAKKKERRNKEKIKKKVNTRLKDQKKLKSGIEEKAPVKKKPPVPEKQEEPEPVATITPLKKSKKLITPVGKTLSKESTTTPKKTGKKNKRLFIVIASAASIFILILVVIWIKIINPKVAENKYQDVLSEVIKLPVFEEKINILQNYINTNENSHSINKANYEIEKYRKLIINREFQSTITKVKAFPIDNNFEKNALDAYSEFLQKYPENPKTEVIKEKISGIQSVIDDNDYEKLKNVADLDIEEKVIAYKQYLVKHPEGNHSDSVSKSLSDFEVEYYNDLMDQVTICEKEKKWEKCIAECKKFVSLYSTGERSEKAQLILSEMVGGKELIALTSKAEEDKNDYGKSKAIYLDYLKKHPDTIIKDSIEKKIAAIQKKINQKKEWEKTKTFCKNKQNDIFERVNILEKYLAENDSVEYSSSGKKILKQLYREKNIEVKRIRKENEIQRREKIRLAKIQKEKDRLSDKTMSISAVLKKNGRFKVRNNGTVIDTKTGLTWCVLDSQISLKKCVNYKEANNYVKNLRTGGFKDWRLPSSNELLAIYKNKPFYPAAGAKWYWTSEVFSAAWDKKVNVITSKNESVMKKMQVDISKCGAVHAVRQ
;
A
#
# COMPACT_ATOMS: atom_id res chain seq x y z
N MET A 1 -46.92 29.41 -6.23
CA MET A 1 -46.98 28.23 -7.10
C MET A 1 -45.61 27.60 -7.07
N LYS A 2 -45.51 26.26 -7.10
CA LYS A 2 -44.20 25.59 -7.10
C LYS A 2 -43.65 25.54 -8.52
N LYS A 3 -42.35 25.77 -8.69
CA LYS A 3 -41.67 25.82 -9.98
C LYS A 3 -40.93 24.52 -10.25
N LEU A 4 -41.23 23.89 -11.37
CA LEU A 4 -40.65 22.62 -11.79
C LEU A 4 -39.75 22.84 -13.01
N LEU A 5 -38.49 22.38 -12.98
CA LEU A 5 -37.64 22.33 -14.17
C LEU A 5 -37.53 20.90 -14.68
N ILE A 6 -37.97 20.66 -15.91
CA ILE A 6 -37.85 19.37 -16.61
C ILE A 6 -36.73 19.49 -17.66
N VAL A 7 -35.78 18.57 -17.60
CA VAL A 7 -34.65 18.46 -18.52
C VAL A 7 -34.72 17.11 -19.20
N ASP A 8 -34.79 17.12 -20.52
CA ASP A 8 -34.80 15.92 -21.36
C ASP A 8 -34.27 16.32 -22.74
N PHE A 9 -33.26 15.59 -23.21
CA PHE A 9 -32.54 15.90 -24.45
C PHE A 9 -33.30 15.44 -25.71
N ASP A 10 -34.27 14.51 -25.60
CA ASP A 10 -35.21 14.21 -26.69
C ASP A 10 -36.41 15.16 -26.66
N LYS A 11 -36.39 16.16 -27.54
CA LYS A 11 -37.46 17.18 -27.66
C LYS A 11 -38.89 16.59 -27.82
N PRO A 12 -39.13 15.52 -28.60
CA PRO A 12 -40.38 14.77 -28.57
C PRO A 12 -40.79 14.30 -27.16
N ALA A 13 -39.92 13.57 -26.44
CA ALA A 13 -40.18 13.10 -25.08
C ALA A 13 -40.39 14.27 -24.10
N LEU A 14 -39.49 15.26 -24.06
CA LEU A 14 -39.58 16.47 -23.23
C LEU A 14 -40.95 17.15 -23.38
N LYS A 15 -41.45 17.24 -24.61
CA LYS A 15 -42.76 17.84 -24.87
C LYS A 15 -43.90 16.98 -24.31
N ILE A 16 -43.88 15.67 -24.52
CA ILE A 16 -44.90 14.75 -23.96
C ILE A 16 -44.88 14.81 -22.43
N PHE A 17 -43.68 14.92 -21.84
CA PHE A 17 -43.47 15.07 -20.40
C PHE A 17 -44.11 16.36 -19.87
N SER A 18 -43.77 17.50 -20.49
CA SER A 18 -44.30 18.82 -20.13
C SER A 18 -45.83 18.92 -20.32
N ASP A 19 -46.34 18.49 -21.48
CA ASP A 19 -47.80 18.45 -21.76
C ASP A 19 -48.54 17.54 -20.74
N THR A 20 -47.90 16.45 -20.26
CA THR A 20 -48.49 15.54 -19.25
C THR A 20 -48.48 16.14 -17.84
N PHE A 21 -47.41 16.81 -17.41
CA PHE A 21 -47.38 17.49 -16.11
C PHE A 21 -48.33 18.70 -16.10
N HIS A 22 -48.37 19.51 -17.15
CA HIS A 22 -49.32 20.62 -17.30
C HIS A 22 -50.79 20.17 -17.22
N SER A 23 -51.12 18.99 -17.74
CA SER A 23 -52.47 18.42 -17.67
C SER A 23 -52.75 17.62 -16.38
N SER A 24 -51.78 17.52 -15.47
CA SER A 24 -51.91 16.81 -14.19
C SER A 24 -51.95 17.73 -12.97
N ALA A 25 -51.60 19.03 -13.10
CA ALA A 25 -51.40 19.91 -11.94
C ALA A 25 -51.60 21.42 -12.23
N ASP A 26 -52.71 21.98 -11.74
CA ASP A 26 -53.04 23.41 -11.88
C ASP A 26 -52.17 24.35 -11.00
N ASN A 27 -51.45 23.81 -10.01
CA ASN A 27 -50.73 24.59 -8.98
C ASN A 27 -49.23 24.83 -9.26
N PHE A 28 -48.71 24.35 -10.40
CA PHE A 28 -47.29 24.33 -10.73
C PHE A 28 -46.96 25.19 -11.96
N GLU A 29 -45.79 25.81 -11.94
CA GLU A 29 -45.22 26.55 -13.07
C GLU A 29 -44.08 25.73 -13.66
N ILE A 30 -44.20 25.32 -14.91
CA ILE A 30 -43.29 24.35 -15.53
C ILE A 30 -42.33 25.06 -16.49
N TYR A 31 -41.05 24.82 -16.27
CA TYR A 31 -39.94 25.17 -17.12
C TYR A 31 -39.41 23.89 -17.77
N SER A 32 -39.04 23.95 -19.05
CA SER A 32 -38.60 22.77 -19.81
C SER A 32 -37.48 23.12 -20.77
N THR A 33 -36.37 22.40 -20.75
CA THR A 33 -35.24 22.60 -21.68
C THR A 33 -34.55 21.31 -22.10
N ASP A 34 -33.88 21.36 -23.25
CA ASP A 34 -33.02 20.31 -23.82
C ASP A 34 -31.55 20.76 -23.92
N ASP A 35 -31.17 21.86 -23.26
CA ASP A 35 -29.81 22.40 -23.31
C ASP A 35 -29.21 22.59 -21.91
N GLY A 36 -28.13 21.85 -21.62
CA GLY A 36 -27.38 21.94 -20.37
C GLY A 36 -26.93 23.36 -19.97
N ILE A 37 -26.73 24.26 -20.94
CA ILE A 37 -26.37 25.67 -20.66
C ILE A 37 -27.62 26.53 -20.34
N GLU A 38 -28.80 26.17 -20.84
CA GLU A 38 -30.04 26.87 -20.51
C GLU A 38 -30.50 26.57 -19.09
N ILE A 39 -30.23 25.37 -18.55
CA ILE A 39 -30.48 24.99 -17.16
C ILE A 39 -29.90 26.03 -16.19
N SER A 40 -28.59 26.32 -16.29
CA SER A 40 -27.95 27.33 -15.43
C SER A 40 -28.54 28.74 -15.61
N ASN A 41 -29.08 29.07 -16.79
CA ASN A 41 -29.78 30.33 -17.04
C ASN A 41 -31.22 30.37 -16.49
N ILE A 42 -31.85 29.21 -16.27
CA ILE A 42 -33.16 29.08 -15.61
C ILE A 42 -32.96 29.16 -14.10
N LEU A 43 -32.04 28.36 -13.54
CA LEU A 43 -31.72 28.31 -12.10
C LEU A 43 -31.23 29.66 -11.54
N THR A 44 -30.60 30.51 -12.37
CA THR A 44 -30.20 31.88 -11.95
C THR A 44 -31.27 32.97 -12.16
N LYS A 45 -32.43 32.63 -12.76
CA LYS A 45 -33.55 33.58 -12.98
C LYS A 45 -34.81 33.21 -12.21
N HIS A 46 -34.94 31.95 -11.82
CA HIS A 46 -36.14 31.38 -11.24
C HIS A 46 -35.72 30.40 -10.13
N GLU A 47 -36.21 30.62 -8.92
CA GLU A 47 -36.08 29.66 -7.82
C GLU A 47 -36.89 28.40 -8.18
N ILE A 48 -36.25 27.24 -8.29
CA ILE A 48 -36.88 25.98 -8.73
C ILE A 48 -37.07 25.04 -7.53
N ASP A 49 -38.30 24.60 -7.27
CA ASP A 49 -38.65 23.69 -6.17
C ASP A 49 -38.25 22.22 -6.46
N LEU A 50 -38.06 21.84 -7.73
CA LEU A 50 -37.61 20.52 -8.16
C LEU A 50 -36.96 20.55 -9.55
N LEU A 51 -35.83 19.87 -9.68
CA LEU A 51 -35.21 19.54 -10.95
C LEU A 51 -35.49 18.06 -11.32
N ILE A 52 -36.08 17.83 -12.48
CA ILE A 52 -36.22 16.50 -13.11
C ILE A 52 -35.26 16.44 -14.29
N ILE A 53 -34.45 15.38 -14.39
CA ILE A 53 -33.50 15.16 -15.49
C ILE A 53 -33.69 13.76 -16.04
N ASP A 54 -33.96 13.62 -17.34
CA ASP A 54 -33.88 12.35 -18.07
C ASP A 54 -32.56 12.23 -18.82
N LEU A 55 -31.87 11.11 -18.62
CA LEU A 55 -30.58 10.76 -19.21
C LEU A 55 -30.65 9.35 -19.79
N GLU A 56 -30.37 9.23 -21.09
CA GLU A 56 -30.44 7.96 -21.82
C GLU A 56 -29.12 7.18 -21.71
N ASP A 57 -28.02 7.82 -22.13
CA ASP A 57 -26.65 7.31 -22.08
C ASP A 57 -25.92 8.01 -20.91
N PHE A 58 -25.33 7.27 -19.97
CA PHE A 58 -24.76 7.86 -18.74
C PHE A 58 -23.23 7.93 -18.79
N SER A 59 -22.66 9.12 -18.97
CA SER A 59 -21.22 9.35 -19.10
C SER A 59 -20.58 9.97 -17.85
N ASP A 60 -19.25 9.95 -17.74
CA ASP A 60 -18.53 10.67 -16.68
C ASP A 60 -18.78 12.19 -16.71
N SER A 61 -19.02 12.78 -17.89
CA SER A 61 -19.42 14.19 -17.99
C SER A 61 -20.81 14.49 -17.44
N ASP A 62 -21.71 13.50 -17.36
CA ASP A 62 -23.02 13.67 -16.73
C ASP A 62 -22.91 13.63 -15.20
N PHE A 63 -21.94 12.87 -14.67
CA PHE A 63 -21.58 12.95 -13.25
C PHE A 63 -20.93 14.29 -12.90
N GLU A 64 -19.96 14.79 -13.69
CA GLU A 64 -19.40 16.15 -13.50
C GLU A 64 -20.49 17.23 -13.55
N PHE A 65 -21.49 17.06 -14.42
CA PHE A 65 -22.64 17.96 -14.54
C PHE A 65 -23.55 17.89 -13.30
N LEU A 66 -23.90 16.70 -12.81
CA LEU A 66 -24.66 16.53 -11.56
C LEU A 66 -23.92 17.11 -10.35
N ASP A 67 -22.63 16.81 -10.21
CA ASP A 67 -21.77 17.42 -9.18
C ASP A 67 -21.82 18.95 -9.26
N SER A 68 -21.76 19.52 -10.48
CA SER A 68 -21.82 20.96 -10.68
C SER A 68 -23.16 21.59 -10.27
N ILE A 69 -24.28 20.86 -10.37
CA ILE A 69 -25.57 21.34 -9.87
C ILE A 69 -25.60 21.25 -8.35
N ILE A 70 -25.26 20.10 -7.78
CA ILE A 70 -25.33 19.83 -6.33
C ILE A 70 -24.41 20.78 -5.54
N LEU A 71 -23.25 21.15 -6.10
CA LEU A 71 -22.31 22.10 -5.49
C LEU A 71 -22.76 23.57 -5.56
N ASN A 72 -23.59 23.95 -6.55
CA ASN A 72 -24.04 25.34 -6.73
C ASN A 72 -25.49 25.58 -6.25
N HIS A 73 -26.30 24.53 -6.19
CA HIS A 73 -27.72 24.52 -5.84
C HIS A 73 -28.10 23.34 -4.91
N PRO A 74 -27.43 23.15 -3.76
CA PRO A 74 -27.72 22.05 -2.83
C PRO A 74 -29.14 22.08 -2.24
N GLU A 75 -29.83 23.22 -2.34
CA GLU A 75 -31.22 23.41 -1.90
C GLU A 75 -32.26 22.76 -2.83
N ILE A 76 -31.91 22.46 -4.08
CA ILE A 76 -32.85 21.98 -5.10
C ILE A 76 -32.83 20.44 -5.14
N PRO A 77 -33.94 19.74 -4.83
CA PRO A 77 -33.98 18.29 -4.97
C PRO A 77 -33.86 17.89 -6.45
N ILE A 78 -33.20 16.76 -6.71
CA ILE A 78 -32.99 16.23 -8.07
C ILE A 78 -33.67 14.87 -8.20
N SER A 79 -34.52 14.74 -9.23
CA SER A 79 -35.15 13.49 -9.66
C SER A 79 -34.60 13.05 -11.02
N LEU A 80 -33.87 11.94 -11.02
CA LEU A 80 -33.10 11.42 -12.13
C LEU A 80 -33.86 10.27 -12.82
N ILE A 81 -33.96 10.27 -14.15
CA ILE A 81 -34.62 9.21 -14.93
C ILE A 81 -33.54 8.57 -15.80
N VAL A 82 -33.37 7.24 -15.71
CA VAL A 82 -32.14 6.57 -16.18
C VAL A 82 -32.33 5.20 -16.81
N SER A 83 -31.55 4.95 -17.86
CA SER A 83 -31.15 3.62 -18.31
C SER A 83 -29.99 3.14 -17.43
N PHE A 84 -30.12 1.98 -16.77
CA PHE A 84 -28.97 1.35 -16.11
C PHE A 84 -28.31 0.35 -17.06
N GLU A 85 -27.26 0.80 -17.75
CA GLU A 85 -26.47 -0.02 -18.66
C GLU A 85 -25.51 -0.97 -17.91
N THR A 86 -24.89 -0.49 -16.83
CA THR A 86 -23.93 -1.27 -16.02
C THR A 86 -24.23 -1.16 -14.51
N PRO A 87 -23.83 -2.17 -13.71
CA PRO A 87 -23.89 -2.08 -12.24
C PRO A 87 -22.98 -0.99 -11.65
N GLU A 88 -21.97 -0.55 -12.39
CA GLU A 88 -21.02 0.49 -11.96
C GLU A 88 -21.70 1.87 -11.97
N ILE A 89 -22.45 2.19 -13.04
CA ILE A 89 -23.31 3.37 -13.11
C ILE A 89 -24.38 3.31 -12.01
N GLU A 90 -25.01 2.14 -11.80
CA GLU A 90 -26.01 1.97 -10.73
C GLU A 90 -25.43 2.22 -9.33
N ASN A 91 -24.19 1.82 -9.06
CA ASN A 91 -23.53 2.07 -7.79
C ASN A 91 -23.03 3.52 -7.64
N LYS A 92 -22.55 4.15 -8.73
CA LYS A 92 -22.09 5.56 -8.72
C LYS A 92 -23.25 6.54 -8.56
N ILE A 93 -24.44 6.21 -9.09
CA ILE A 93 -25.68 6.96 -8.78
C ILE A 93 -26.11 6.75 -7.33
N LYS A 94 -26.00 5.53 -6.78
CA LYS A 94 -26.33 5.23 -5.37
C LYS A 94 -25.40 5.88 -4.33
N SER A 95 -24.23 6.41 -4.71
CA SER A 95 -23.40 7.21 -3.79
C SER A 95 -23.89 8.65 -3.59
N TYR A 96 -24.92 9.09 -4.31
CA TYR A 96 -25.56 10.40 -4.09
C TYR A 96 -26.80 10.24 -3.20
N ASP A 97 -26.61 10.35 -1.88
CA ASP A 97 -27.71 10.31 -0.89
C ASP A 97 -28.81 11.37 -1.15
N SER A 98 -28.50 12.44 -1.90
CA SER A 98 -29.41 13.56 -2.21
C SER A 98 -30.17 13.45 -3.55
N ILE A 99 -29.93 12.41 -4.36
CA ILE A 99 -30.60 12.25 -5.68
C ILE A 99 -31.59 11.07 -5.62
N GLU A 100 -32.86 11.32 -5.95
CA GLU A 100 -33.81 10.22 -6.19
C GLU A 100 -33.73 9.79 -7.66
N TYR A 101 -33.67 8.48 -7.93
CA TYR A 101 -33.56 7.95 -9.29
C TYR A 101 -34.69 6.98 -9.68
N PHE A 102 -35.03 6.97 -10.97
CA PHE A 102 -36.15 6.23 -11.55
C PHE A 102 -35.67 5.43 -12.78
N LYS A 103 -35.74 4.10 -12.69
CA LYS A 103 -35.31 3.19 -13.76
C LYS A 103 -36.29 3.21 -14.93
N LYS A 104 -35.80 3.49 -16.15
CA LYS A 104 -36.54 3.30 -17.41
C LYS A 104 -36.90 1.81 -17.61
N PRO A 105 -38.05 1.48 -18.23
CA PRO A 105 -39.08 2.39 -18.74
C PRO A 105 -40.01 2.92 -17.63
N ILE A 106 -40.33 4.21 -17.68
CA ILE A 106 -41.29 4.85 -16.78
C ILE A 106 -42.62 5.17 -17.49
N GLU A 107 -43.73 5.02 -16.79
CA GLU A 107 -45.03 5.53 -17.26
C GLU A 107 -45.21 6.97 -16.76
N ILE A 108 -45.15 7.95 -17.67
CA ILE A 108 -45.12 9.40 -17.36
C ILE A 108 -46.28 9.81 -16.42
N LYS A 109 -47.49 9.26 -16.60
CA LYS A 109 -48.68 9.53 -15.75
C LYS A 109 -48.57 8.97 -14.33
N SER A 110 -47.92 7.81 -14.18
CA SER A 110 -47.68 7.17 -12.88
C SER A 110 -46.55 7.89 -12.15
N PHE A 111 -45.54 8.34 -12.90
CA PHE A 111 -44.44 9.17 -12.40
C PHE A 111 -44.92 10.55 -11.95
N SER A 112 -45.66 11.31 -12.77
CA SER A 112 -46.15 12.65 -12.42
C SER A 112 -47.00 12.62 -11.15
N LYS A 113 -47.90 11.64 -11.00
CA LYS A 113 -48.71 11.46 -9.79
C LYS A 113 -47.86 11.24 -8.54
N LYS A 114 -46.81 10.39 -8.60
CA LYS A 114 -45.89 10.15 -7.48
C LYS A 114 -45.07 11.37 -7.09
N ILE A 115 -44.68 12.20 -8.07
CA ILE A 115 -43.98 13.46 -7.82
C ILE A 115 -44.93 14.42 -7.11
N LEU A 116 -46.14 14.65 -7.64
CA LEU A 116 -47.14 15.54 -7.07
C LEU A 116 -47.55 15.15 -5.63
N GLU A 117 -47.79 13.85 -5.39
CA GLU A 117 -48.11 13.33 -4.05
C GLU A 117 -47.03 13.64 -2.99
N LYS A 118 -45.76 13.83 -3.37
CA LYS A 118 -44.71 14.27 -2.45
C LYS A 118 -44.78 15.78 -2.17
N PHE A 119 -45.04 16.61 -3.19
CA PHE A 119 -45.07 18.06 -3.02
C PHE A 119 -46.22 18.55 -2.15
N ASP A 120 -47.33 17.82 -2.06
CA ASP A 120 -48.42 18.15 -1.13
C ASP A 120 -48.09 17.77 0.33
N THR A 121 -46.97 17.07 0.60
CA THR A 121 -46.50 16.70 1.95
C THR A 121 -45.34 17.53 2.49
N SER A 122 -44.82 18.51 1.73
CA SER A 122 -43.52 19.14 2.02
C SER A 122 -43.59 20.37 2.96
N VAL A 123 -43.40 20.17 4.26
CA VAL A 123 -42.83 21.17 5.18
C VAL A 123 -41.85 20.46 6.11
N GLY A 124 -40.60 20.96 6.20
CA GLY A 124 -39.52 20.35 6.98
C GLY A 124 -38.63 19.40 6.16
N GLY A 125 -37.31 19.65 6.16
CA GLY A 125 -36.34 18.84 5.41
C GLY A 125 -36.18 17.46 6.04
N GLN A 126 -36.36 16.40 5.24
CA GLN A 126 -36.65 15.05 5.73
C GLN A 126 -35.53 14.05 5.42
N LEU A 127 -34.76 13.66 6.45
CA LEU A 127 -33.69 12.67 6.31
C LEU A 127 -34.23 11.23 6.35
N GLN A 128 -34.65 10.69 5.21
CA GLN A 128 -34.94 9.25 5.06
C GLN A 128 -33.67 8.45 4.78
N GLY A 129 -33.22 7.66 5.76
CA GLY A 129 -32.17 6.65 5.56
C GLY A 129 -31.38 6.34 6.83
N ILE A 130 -31.09 7.37 7.62
CA ILE A 130 -30.33 7.27 8.87
C ILE A 130 -31.28 6.91 10.03
N SER A 131 -30.85 6.04 10.95
CA SER A 131 -31.65 5.74 12.14
C SER A 131 -31.65 6.94 13.11
N LEU A 132 -32.78 7.22 13.77
CA LEU A 132 -32.86 8.32 14.75
C LEU A 132 -31.77 8.24 15.84
N ALA A 133 -31.40 7.03 16.26
CA ALA A 133 -30.31 6.85 17.23
C ALA A 133 -28.94 7.25 16.65
N SER A 134 -28.67 6.92 15.39
CA SER A 134 -27.44 7.29 14.67
C SER A 134 -27.39 8.80 14.40
N PHE A 135 -28.52 9.42 14.03
CA PHE A 135 -28.59 10.86 13.80
C PHE A 135 -28.39 11.66 15.10
N LEU A 136 -28.99 11.21 16.21
CA LEU A 136 -28.76 11.81 17.52
C LEU A 136 -27.29 11.67 17.97
N GLN A 137 -26.63 10.55 17.67
CA GLN A 137 -25.17 10.39 17.90
C GLN A 137 -24.33 11.35 17.06
N MET A 138 -24.72 11.63 15.81
CA MET A 138 -24.05 12.61 14.95
C MET A 138 -24.13 14.02 15.54
N VAL A 139 -25.32 14.47 15.96
CA VAL A 139 -25.55 15.78 16.61
C VAL A 139 -24.75 15.94 17.91
N ASP A 140 -24.59 14.86 18.68
CA ASP A 140 -23.75 14.81 19.89
C ASP A 140 -22.24 14.92 19.57
N ILE A 141 -21.76 14.25 18.51
CA ILE A 141 -20.36 14.33 18.05
C ILE A 141 -20.03 15.72 17.51
N GLU A 142 -20.91 16.29 16.69
CA GLU A 142 -20.75 17.63 16.08
C GLU A 142 -20.96 18.77 17.08
N LYS A 143 -21.55 18.48 18.24
CA LYS A 143 -21.99 19.48 19.24
C LYS A 143 -22.95 20.52 18.65
N THR A 144 -23.81 20.07 17.72
CA THR A 144 -24.80 20.91 17.04
C THR A 144 -25.92 21.33 18.01
N THR A 145 -26.48 22.53 17.79
CA THR A 145 -27.59 23.10 18.58
C THR A 145 -28.79 23.27 17.66
N CYS A 146 -29.86 22.52 17.91
CA CYS A 146 -31.02 22.44 17.03
C CYS A 146 -32.27 21.91 17.75
N THR A 147 -33.43 22.16 17.16
CA THR A 147 -34.67 21.46 17.49
C THR A 147 -34.93 20.41 16.42
N LEU A 148 -35.16 19.15 16.82
CA LEU A 148 -35.54 18.07 15.92
C LEU A 148 -37.02 17.75 16.08
N LYS A 149 -37.81 18.01 15.04
CA LYS A 149 -39.20 17.57 14.92
C LYS A 149 -39.21 16.16 14.35
N ILE A 150 -39.59 15.20 15.16
CA ILE A 150 -39.69 13.79 14.78
C ILE A 150 -41.14 13.46 14.49
N SER A 151 -41.44 12.98 13.29
CA SER A 151 -42.80 12.63 12.88
C SER A 151 -42.91 11.18 12.40
N THR A 152 -44.12 10.64 12.49
CA THR A 152 -44.53 9.32 12.02
C THR A 152 -45.96 9.43 11.49
N THR A 153 -46.47 8.40 10.83
CA THR A 153 -47.84 8.40 10.27
C THR A 153 -48.98 8.67 11.26
N ASN A 154 -48.73 8.63 12.58
CA ASN A 154 -49.75 8.82 13.62
C ASN A 154 -49.29 9.64 14.85
N ASN A 155 -47.99 9.93 15.01
CA ASN A 155 -47.45 10.66 16.16
C ASN A 155 -46.38 11.67 15.72
N GLU A 156 -46.30 12.79 16.44
CA GLU A 156 -45.24 13.79 16.32
C GLU A 156 -44.68 14.11 17.71
N GLY A 157 -43.43 14.54 17.75
CA GLY A 157 -42.74 14.97 18.95
C GLY A 157 -41.48 15.76 18.62
N TYR A 158 -40.94 16.45 19.63
CA TYR A 158 -39.82 17.37 19.50
C TYR A 158 -38.69 16.95 20.45
N LEU A 159 -37.45 17.07 19.98
CA LEU A 159 -36.23 16.89 20.77
C LEU A 159 -35.43 18.19 20.68
N TYR A 160 -35.06 18.75 21.83
CA TYR A 160 -34.34 20.03 21.91
C TYR A 160 -32.90 19.75 22.31
N LEU A 161 -31.95 20.11 21.45
CA LEU A 161 -30.52 19.84 21.66
C LEU A 161 -29.71 21.13 21.72
N LEU A 162 -28.82 21.22 22.71
CA LEU A 162 -27.96 22.36 22.98
C LEU A 162 -26.53 21.87 23.12
N LYS A 163 -25.65 22.29 22.19
CA LYS A 163 -24.26 21.82 22.08
C LYS A 163 -24.14 20.29 22.07
N GLY A 164 -25.03 19.60 21.35
CA GLY A 164 -25.11 18.14 21.26
C GLY A 164 -25.85 17.44 22.42
N ASP A 165 -26.01 18.09 23.58
CA ASP A 165 -26.76 17.54 24.71
C ASP A 165 -28.27 17.64 24.45
N LEU A 166 -29.01 16.54 24.61
CA LEU A 166 -30.48 16.53 24.61
C LEU A 166 -31.00 17.14 25.94
N ILE A 167 -31.44 18.39 25.89
CA ILE A 167 -31.84 19.17 27.08
C ILE A 167 -33.33 19.03 27.42
N SER A 168 -34.20 18.80 26.44
CA SER A 168 -35.66 18.69 26.61
C SER A 168 -36.28 17.84 25.49
N ALA A 169 -37.49 17.32 25.71
CA ALA A 169 -38.25 16.60 24.69
C ALA A 169 -39.76 16.68 24.95
N GLU A 170 -40.61 16.71 23.92
CA GLU A 170 -42.06 16.79 24.09
C GLU A 170 -42.82 15.92 23.07
N THR A 171 -43.88 15.24 23.50
CA THR A 171 -44.89 14.60 22.63
C THR A 171 -46.29 15.08 23.03
N LYS A 172 -47.31 14.71 22.25
CA LYS A 172 -48.73 14.93 22.59
C LYS A 172 -49.19 14.30 23.92
N LYS A 173 -48.34 13.52 24.63
CA LYS A 173 -48.69 12.77 25.85
C LYS A 173 -47.65 12.84 26.96
N ASN A 174 -46.38 13.10 26.64
CA ASN A 174 -45.26 13.08 27.59
C ASN A 174 -44.38 14.33 27.42
N LYS A 175 -43.62 14.65 28.47
CA LYS A 175 -42.52 15.62 28.41
C LYS A 175 -41.21 15.02 28.93
N ASN A 176 -40.12 15.68 28.58
CA ASN A 176 -38.72 15.44 28.90
C ASN A 176 -38.33 13.97 28.76
N ILE A 177 -37.67 13.37 29.75
CA ILE A 177 -37.12 12.01 29.61
C ILE A 177 -38.14 10.94 29.16
N LYS A 178 -39.43 11.11 29.51
CA LYS A 178 -40.51 10.22 29.05
C LYS A 178 -40.86 10.42 27.57
N ALA A 179 -40.85 11.66 27.09
CA ALA A 179 -41.03 11.98 25.67
C ALA A 179 -39.85 11.45 24.84
N ALA A 180 -38.62 11.66 25.30
CA ALA A 180 -37.41 11.14 24.64
C ALA A 180 -37.48 9.61 24.46
N TYR A 181 -37.82 8.86 25.53
CA TYR A 181 -38.01 7.41 25.43
C TYR A 181 -39.18 7.00 24.51
N GLU A 182 -40.27 7.76 24.47
CA GLU A 182 -41.38 7.51 23.54
C GLU A 182 -40.94 7.69 22.08
N ILE A 183 -40.30 8.82 21.75
CA ILE A 183 -39.83 9.18 20.41
C ILE A 183 -38.77 8.20 19.90
N ILE A 184 -37.76 7.85 20.72
CA ILE A 184 -36.71 6.88 20.39
C ILE A 184 -37.30 5.46 20.15
N SER A 185 -38.46 5.15 20.73
CA SER A 185 -39.12 3.85 20.54
C SER A 185 -39.88 3.70 19.20
N TRP A 186 -40.03 4.78 18.43
CA TRP A 186 -40.80 4.77 17.18
C TRP A 186 -40.10 4.04 16.03
N ASP A 187 -40.89 3.59 15.06
CA ASP A 187 -40.47 2.92 13.83
C ASP A 187 -40.78 3.83 12.63
N ASN A 188 -39.90 3.83 11.62
CA ASN A 188 -40.03 4.63 10.39
C ASN A 188 -40.26 6.13 10.69
N THR A 189 -39.37 6.70 11.52
CA THR A 189 -39.38 8.11 11.89
C THR A 189 -38.87 9.00 10.78
N ILE A 190 -39.64 10.02 10.46
CA ILE A 190 -39.21 11.22 9.73
C ILE A 190 -38.46 12.12 10.73
N ILE A 191 -37.31 12.64 10.31
CA ILE A 191 -36.50 13.58 11.09
C ILE A 191 -36.47 14.90 10.33
N GLU A 192 -36.99 15.96 10.94
CA GLU A 192 -36.94 17.33 10.46
C GLU A 192 -36.09 18.16 11.44
N MET A 193 -35.15 18.96 10.92
CA MET A 193 -34.23 19.75 11.74
C MET A 193 -34.46 21.26 11.56
N GLU A 194 -34.60 21.96 12.67
CA GLU A 194 -34.59 23.42 12.76
C GLU A 194 -33.29 23.85 13.45
N ASN A 195 -32.47 24.67 12.78
CA ASN A 195 -31.15 25.14 13.29
C ASN A 195 -31.25 26.21 14.40
N ILE A 196 -32.30 26.14 15.21
CA ILE A 196 -32.62 27.03 16.32
C ILE A 196 -33.11 26.16 17.47
N CYS A 197 -32.60 26.38 18.69
CA CYS A 197 -33.08 25.73 19.90
C CYS A 197 -33.72 26.79 20.80
N ASN A 198 -35.05 26.76 20.91
CA ASN A 198 -35.83 27.77 21.66
C ASN A 198 -36.04 27.37 23.15
N LYS A 199 -35.06 26.69 23.75
CA LYS A 199 -35.04 26.29 25.17
C LYS A 199 -33.63 26.39 25.72
N ASP A 200 -33.47 27.11 26.81
CA ASP A 200 -32.17 27.33 27.47
C ASP A 200 -31.97 26.50 28.75
N GLU A 201 -33.06 25.93 29.30
CA GLU A 201 -33.02 25.12 30.52
C GLU A 201 -32.81 23.62 30.24
N LYS A 202 -31.91 22.98 30.99
CA LYS A 202 -31.62 21.54 30.89
C LYS A 202 -32.58 20.71 31.76
N GLU A 203 -33.78 20.48 31.22
CA GLU A 203 -34.83 19.66 31.85
C GLU A 203 -34.53 18.14 31.85
N ILE A 204 -33.52 17.69 31.09
CA ILE A 204 -33.07 16.29 31.01
C ILE A 204 -31.61 16.18 31.48
N ASP A 205 -31.43 15.82 32.74
CA ASP A 205 -30.11 15.53 33.32
C ASP A 205 -29.71 14.05 33.13
N LYS A 206 -29.48 13.65 31.88
CA LYS A 206 -28.89 12.35 31.50
C LYS A 206 -28.03 12.49 30.24
N PRO A 207 -26.83 11.88 30.18
CA PRO A 207 -26.07 11.77 28.93
C PRO A 207 -26.85 11.04 27.84
N LEU A 208 -26.79 11.53 26.60
CA LEU A 208 -27.59 11.05 25.47
C LEU A 208 -27.46 9.54 25.24
N ILE A 209 -26.24 8.99 25.34
CA ILE A 209 -25.99 7.55 25.17
C ILE A 209 -26.82 6.67 26.12
N ASN A 210 -27.08 7.13 27.35
CA ASN A 210 -27.94 6.43 28.31
C ASN A 210 -29.42 6.52 27.91
N ILE A 211 -29.84 7.66 27.36
CA ILE A 211 -31.21 7.88 26.89
C ILE A 211 -31.52 6.99 25.68
N LEU A 212 -30.61 6.95 24.70
CA LEU A 212 -30.67 6.06 23.53
C LEU A 212 -30.72 4.59 23.97
N THR A 213 -29.81 4.18 24.85
CA THR A 213 -29.69 2.80 25.34
C THR A 213 -30.96 2.34 26.06
N ASP A 214 -31.55 3.16 26.93
CA ASP A 214 -32.80 2.83 27.63
C ASP A 214 -34.03 2.89 26.70
N GLY A 215 -34.08 3.85 25.76
CA GLY A 215 -35.13 3.95 24.75
C GLY A 215 -35.19 2.72 23.84
N LEU A 216 -34.03 2.20 23.40
CA LEU A 216 -33.94 0.98 22.62
C LEU A 216 -34.35 -0.27 23.44
N LYS A 217 -33.93 -0.38 24.71
CA LYS A 217 -34.44 -1.44 25.63
C LYS A 217 -35.96 -1.40 25.80
N ILE A 218 -36.58 -0.22 25.76
CA ILE A 218 -38.05 -0.04 25.80
C ILE A 218 -38.67 -0.50 24.47
N LYS A 219 -38.07 -0.12 23.34
CA LYS A 219 -38.47 -0.53 21.99
C LYS A 219 -38.51 -2.05 21.83
N ASP A 220 -37.45 -2.75 22.25
CA ASP A 220 -37.39 -4.21 22.20
C ASP A 220 -38.47 -4.89 23.06
N LYS A 221 -38.74 -4.36 24.26
CA LYS A 221 -39.82 -4.85 25.14
C LYS A 221 -41.20 -4.65 24.50
N ILE A 222 -41.41 -3.58 23.74
CA ILE A 222 -42.65 -3.33 22.97
C ILE A 222 -42.75 -4.32 21.80
N ILE A 223 -41.67 -4.53 21.05
CA ILE A 223 -41.60 -5.49 19.93
C ILE A 223 -41.88 -6.91 20.42
N ALA A 224 -41.26 -7.35 21.52
CA ALA A 224 -41.49 -8.64 22.14
C ALA A 224 -42.98 -8.86 22.50
N LYS A 225 -43.61 -7.89 23.19
CA LYS A 225 -45.05 -7.94 23.53
C LYS A 225 -45.96 -7.95 22.29
N LYS A 226 -45.61 -7.21 21.23
CA LYS A 226 -46.32 -7.28 19.92
C LYS A 226 -46.19 -8.69 19.29
N LYS A 227 -45.01 -9.31 19.38
CA LYS A 227 -44.70 -10.65 18.84
C LYS A 227 -45.46 -11.76 19.59
N GLU A 228 -45.51 -11.67 20.92
CA GLU A 228 -46.35 -12.55 21.76
C GLU A 228 -47.84 -12.46 21.44
N ARG A 229 -48.40 -11.24 21.34
CA ARG A 229 -49.83 -11.04 21.00
C ARG A 229 -50.17 -11.67 19.64
N ARG A 230 -49.36 -11.40 18.61
CA ARG A 230 -49.51 -12.04 17.28
C ARG A 230 -49.41 -13.57 17.33
N ASN A 231 -48.57 -14.16 18.19
CA ASN A 231 -48.52 -15.61 18.37
C ASN A 231 -49.77 -16.16 19.07
N LYS A 232 -50.26 -15.51 20.14
CA LYS A 232 -51.50 -15.90 20.83
C LYS A 232 -52.73 -15.82 19.90
N GLU A 233 -52.77 -14.84 18.99
CA GLU A 233 -53.78 -14.74 17.92
C GLU A 233 -53.64 -15.83 16.85
N LYS A 234 -52.42 -16.12 16.37
CA LYS A 234 -52.15 -17.21 15.41
C LYS A 234 -52.54 -18.58 15.99
N ILE A 235 -52.33 -18.79 17.30
CA ILE A 235 -52.76 -20.02 18.00
C ILE A 235 -54.29 -20.11 18.02
N LYS A 236 -55.02 -19.04 18.39
CA LYS A 236 -56.50 -19.01 18.30
C LYS A 236 -57.01 -19.33 16.89
N LYS A 237 -56.40 -18.76 15.84
CA LYS A 237 -56.77 -19.08 14.44
C LYS A 237 -56.47 -20.55 14.06
N LYS A 238 -55.39 -21.16 14.55
CA LYS A 238 -55.06 -22.59 14.30
C LYS A 238 -55.98 -23.58 15.03
N VAL A 239 -56.57 -23.20 16.17
CA VAL A 239 -57.57 -24.03 16.86
C VAL A 239 -58.89 -24.04 16.07
N ASN A 240 -59.34 -22.87 15.60
CA ASN A 240 -60.59 -22.77 14.84
C ASN A 240 -60.57 -23.43 13.46
N THR A 241 -59.41 -23.66 12.83
CA THR A 241 -59.31 -24.47 11.61
C THR A 241 -59.32 -25.96 11.89
N ARG A 242 -58.59 -26.44 12.92
CA ARG A 242 -58.54 -27.88 13.27
C ARG A 242 -59.91 -28.52 13.57
N LEU A 243 -60.90 -27.74 14.01
CA LEU A 243 -62.27 -28.20 14.24
C LEU A 243 -63.11 -28.38 12.96
N LYS A 244 -62.68 -27.85 11.80
CA LYS A 244 -63.36 -28.03 10.52
C LYS A 244 -62.87 -29.24 9.72
N ASP A 245 -61.59 -29.58 9.84
CA ASP A 245 -60.93 -30.53 8.94
C ASP A 245 -61.12 -32.01 9.33
N GLN A 246 -61.57 -32.31 10.56
CA GLN A 246 -61.80 -33.69 11.04
C GLN A 246 -63.03 -34.41 10.42
N LYS A 247 -63.68 -33.85 9.39
CA LYS A 247 -64.96 -34.35 8.85
C LYS A 247 -64.91 -34.90 7.40
N LYS A 248 -63.72 -35.15 6.83
CA LYS A 248 -63.56 -35.89 5.56
C LYS A 248 -62.40 -36.90 5.61
N LEU A 249 -62.74 -38.17 5.35
CA LEU A 249 -61.91 -39.33 4.90
C LEU A 249 -60.55 -39.55 5.63
N LYS A 250 -60.23 -40.70 6.24
CA LYS A 250 -60.78 -42.07 6.18
C LYS A 250 -60.72 -42.77 4.80
N SER A 251 -59.53 -43.22 4.38
CA SER A 251 -59.28 -44.40 3.50
C SER A 251 -57.77 -44.60 3.21
N GLY A 252 -57.19 -45.79 3.50
CA GLY A 252 -55.78 -46.15 3.21
C GLY A 252 -54.75 -45.53 4.20
N ILE A 253 -53.76 -46.22 4.81
CA ILE A 253 -53.16 -47.56 4.63
C ILE A 253 -52.46 -47.68 3.26
N GLU A 254 -51.15 -47.97 3.14
CA GLU A 254 -50.24 -48.72 4.04
C GLU A 254 -48.83 -48.08 4.22
N GLU A 255 -48.24 -48.35 5.40
CA GLU A 255 -46.82 -48.65 5.73
C GLU A 255 -45.70 -48.56 4.63
N LYS A 256 -44.44 -48.14 4.89
CA LYS A 256 -43.56 -48.32 6.08
C LYS A 256 -42.64 -47.11 6.41
N ALA A 257 -42.03 -47.16 7.59
CA ALA A 257 -41.09 -46.17 8.17
C ALA A 257 -39.72 -46.85 8.47
N PRO A 258 -38.69 -46.24 9.15
CA PRO A 258 -38.63 -44.89 9.72
C PRO A 258 -37.33 -44.06 9.53
N VAL A 259 -37.53 -42.76 9.72
CA VAL A 259 -36.61 -41.69 10.17
C VAL A 259 -35.37 -42.13 10.99
N LYS A 260 -34.22 -41.44 10.76
CA LYS A 260 -33.20 -41.20 11.80
C LYS A 260 -33.01 -39.69 12.06
N LYS A 261 -32.85 -39.32 13.35
CA LYS A 261 -32.50 -37.97 13.85
C LYS A 261 -31.12 -38.02 14.54
N LYS A 262 -30.44 -36.87 14.65
CA LYS A 262 -29.39 -36.54 15.66
C LYS A 262 -30.05 -35.71 16.80
N PRO A 263 -29.43 -35.39 17.96
CA PRO A 263 -28.08 -35.64 18.53
C PRO A 263 -28.10 -36.85 19.53
N PRO A 264 -27.27 -37.06 20.62
CA PRO A 264 -26.17 -36.27 21.26
C PRO A 264 -24.90 -37.06 21.76
N VAL A 265 -24.13 -36.41 22.65
CA VAL A 265 -23.07 -36.90 23.61
C VAL A 265 -23.65 -37.75 24.78
N PRO A 266 -22.91 -38.32 25.79
CA PRO A 266 -21.53 -38.05 26.27
C PRO A 266 -20.61 -39.27 26.66
N GLU A 267 -19.39 -38.98 27.15
CA GLU A 267 -18.61 -39.69 28.23
C GLU A 267 -18.14 -41.17 28.03
N LYS A 268 -17.12 -41.76 28.72
CA LYS A 268 -16.02 -41.35 29.64
C LYS A 268 -14.97 -42.50 29.82
N GLN A 269 -13.91 -42.26 30.63
CA GLN A 269 -13.06 -43.13 31.52
C GLN A 269 -11.55 -42.81 31.33
N GLU A 270 -10.76 -42.32 32.30
CA GLU A 270 -10.41 -42.76 33.69
C GLU A 270 -9.36 -43.90 33.67
N GLU A 271 -8.06 -43.68 33.95
CA GLU A 271 -7.33 -43.38 35.23
C GLU A 271 -6.73 -44.67 35.88
N PRO A 272 -5.75 -44.63 36.84
CA PRO A 272 -5.25 -43.50 37.64
C PRO A 272 -3.70 -43.30 37.76
N GLU A 273 -3.36 -42.26 38.54
CA GLU A 273 -2.09 -41.83 39.20
C GLU A 273 -1.45 -42.87 40.18
N PRO A 274 -0.31 -42.65 40.92
CA PRO A 274 0.23 -41.40 41.54
C PRO A 274 1.80 -41.24 41.56
N VAL A 275 2.45 -40.32 42.32
CA VAL A 275 2.37 -38.83 42.45
C VAL A 275 3.56 -38.32 43.34
N ALA A 276 4.19 -37.20 42.94
CA ALA A 276 5.04 -36.28 43.74
C ALA A 276 6.33 -36.78 44.47
N THR A 277 7.18 -35.96 45.12
CA THR A 277 7.90 -34.68 44.81
C THR A 277 8.99 -34.47 45.92
N ILE A 278 9.81 -33.41 45.81
CA ILE A 278 10.64 -32.75 46.87
C ILE A 278 12.07 -33.32 47.14
N THR A 279 13.04 -32.40 47.27
CA THR A 279 14.44 -32.54 47.76
C THR A 279 14.49 -32.26 49.31
N PRO A 280 15.60 -31.91 50.03
CA PRO A 280 17.04 -31.83 49.73
C PRO A 280 18.04 -32.35 50.83
N LEU A 281 19.35 -32.30 50.51
CA LEU A 281 20.52 -32.00 51.39
C LEU A 281 20.90 -32.81 52.68
N LYS A 282 22.19 -33.24 52.68
CA LYS A 282 23.23 -33.19 53.77
C LYS A 282 23.39 -34.31 54.85
N LYS A 283 24.68 -34.74 54.95
CA LYS A 283 25.50 -35.07 56.16
C LYS A 283 25.43 -36.45 56.88
N SER A 284 26.47 -37.26 56.62
CA SER A 284 27.61 -37.55 57.55
C SER A 284 27.84 -38.92 58.24
N LYS A 285 29.10 -39.38 58.14
CA LYS A 285 30.00 -40.05 59.13
C LYS A 285 29.62 -41.35 59.88
N LYS A 286 30.52 -42.36 59.72
CA LYS A 286 31.08 -43.29 60.76
C LYS A 286 30.12 -44.38 61.33
N LEU A 287 30.55 -45.54 61.89
CA LEU A 287 31.87 -46.17 62.17
C LEU A 287 31.75 -47.73 62.26
N ILE A 288 32.88 -48.42 62.47
CA ILE A 288 33.11 -49.69 63.23
C ILE A 288 33.50 -50.99 62.46
N THR A 289 34.60 -51.56 62.96
CA THR A 289 35.40 -52.79 62.72
C THR A 289 34.80 -54.03 63.44
N PRO A 290 35.23 -55.33 63.27
CA PRO A 290 36.57 -55.88 63.66
C PRO A 290 37.13 -57.13 62.87
N VAL A 291 38.46 -57.27 62.63
CA VAL A 291 39.54 -58.01 63.36
C VAL A 291 39.71 -59.54 63.07
N GLY A 292 40.95 -59.96 62.75
CA GLY A 292 41.49 -61.35 62.61
C GLY A 292 42.51 -61.44 61.45
N LYS A 293 43.76 -61.95 61.49
CA LYS A 293 44.50 -63.04 62.20
C LYS A 293 43.98 -64.46 61.88
N THR A 294 44.78 -65.48 61.52
CA THR A 294 46.27 -65.67 61.44
C THR A 294 46.68 -66.94 60.65
N LEU A 295 47.93 -67.03 60.13
CA LEU A 295 48.72 -68.27 59.83
C LEU A 295 48.19 -69.20 58.68
N SER A 296 48.94 -70.11 58.01
CA SER A 296 50.39 -70.47 57.94
C SER A 296 50.73 -71.45 56.77
N LYS A 297 51.98 -71.41 56.24
CA LYS A 297 52.79 -72.55 55.68
C LYS A 297 52.25 -73.33 54.44
N GLU A 298 52.98 -74.17 53.69
CA GLU A 298 54.40 -74.66 53.70
C GLU A 298 54.92 -75.08 52.29
N SER A 299 56.27 -75.24 52.13
CA SER A 299 57.12 -76.10 51.24
C SER A 299 56.65 -76.56 49.81
N THR A 300 57.49 -76.92 48.81
CA THR A 300 58.75 -77.70 48.64
C THR A 300 59.52 -77.25 47.35
N THR A 301 60.73 -77.64 46.88
CA THR A 301 61.92 -78.48 47.25
C THR A 301 63.11 -78.06 46.33
N THR A 302 64.39 -77.91 46.74
CA THR A 302 65.57 -78.87 46.80
C THR A 302 66.00 -79.54 45.47
N PRO A 303 67.29 -79.92 45.19
CA PRO A 303 68.25 -80.48 46.18
C PRO A 303 69.82 -80.39 46.01
N LYS A 304 70.53 -80.66 47.13
CA LYS A 304 71.95 -81.19 47.29
C LYS A 304 73.11 -80.23 46.90
N LYS A 305 74.36 -80.27 47.43
CA LYS A 305 75.13 -81.04 48.47
C LYS A 305 76.40 -80.21 48.90
N THR A 306 77.35 -80.59 49.78
CA THR A 306 77.38 -80.79 51.26
C THR A 306 78.83 -80.77 51.85
N GLY A 307 79.14 -79.95 52.88
CA GLY A 307 80.32 -80.12 53.81
C GLY A 307 81.54 -79.19 53.59
N LYS A 308 82.51 -79.04 54.51
CA LYS A 308 82.73 -79.59 55.89
C LYS A 308 83.82 -78.79 56.68
N LYS A 309 83.63 -78.60 58.01
CA LYS A 309 84.53 -78.82 59.21
C LYS A 309 86.09 -78.86 59.03
N ASN A 310 86.99 -78.51 59.99
CA ASN A 310 86.94 -78.00 61.39
C ASN A 310 88.37 -77.76 62.02
N LYS A 311 88.47 -76.93 63.08
CA LYS A 311 89.30 -77.04 64.33
C LYS A 311 90.85 -77.26 64.37
N ARG A 312 91.51 -76.41 65.21
CA ARG A 312 92.59 -76.71 66.23
C ARG A 312 93.98 -77.23 65.76
N LEU A 313 95.05 -77.33 66.58
CA LEU A 313 95.71 -76.48 67.62
C LEU A 313 97.01 -77.23 68.10
N PHE A 314 98.00 -76.56 68.72
CA PHE A 314 99.19 -77.15 69.43
C PHE A 314 100.28 -77.84 68.52
N ILE A 315 101.58 -78.06 68.87
CA ILE A 315 102.47 -77.61 69.99
C ILE A 315 104.00 -77.68 69.65
N VAL A 316 104.79 -76.79 70.26
CA VAL A 316 106.24 -76.83 70.65
C VAL A 316 107.39 -77.10 69.65
N ILE A 317 108.16 -76.02 69.41
CA ILE A 317 109.63 -75.84 69.54
C ILE A 317 110.56 -77.03 69.19
N ALA A 318 111.23 -76.91 68.04
CA ALA A 318 112.62 -77.38 67.84
C ALA A 318 113.50 -76.36 67.08
N SER A 319 113.05 -75.11 66.97
CA SER A 319 113.77 -74.02 66.30
C SER A 319 113.41 -72.67 66.90
N ALA A 320 113.57 -72.53 68.22
CA ALA A 320 113.25 -71.31 68.96
C ALA A 320 113.93 -70.04 68.39
N ALA A 321 115.07 -70.15 67.70
CA ALA A 321 115.63 -69.05 66.94
C ALA A 321 114.86 -68.78 65.63
N SER A 322 114.75 -69.77 64.72
CA SER A 322 114.13 -69.58 63.39
C SER A 322 112.62 -69.35 63.44
N ILE A 323 111.90 -69.96 64.39
CA ILE A 323 110.48 -69.69 64.65
C ILE A 323 110.32 -68.34 65.36
N PHE A 324 111.23 -67.90 66.23
CA PHE A 324 111.14 -66.54 66.78
C PHE A 324 111.52 -65.48 65.74
N ILE A 325 112.41 -65.78 64.77
CA ILE A 325 112.68 -64.93 63.61
C ILE A 325 111.49 -64.95 62.64
N LEU A 326 110.86 -66.09 62.35
CA LEU A 326 109.63 -66.14 61.53
C LEU A 326 108.44 -65.51 62.24
N ILE A 327 108.33 -65.63 63.57
CA ILE A 327 107.31 -64.91 64.36
C ILE A 327 107.64 -63.43 64.40
N LEU A 328 108.90 -63.00 64.54
CA LEU A 328 109.29 -61.60 64.44
C LEU A 328 109.08 -61.06 63.03
N VAL A 329 109.30 -61.83 61.97
CA VAL A 329 109.06 -61.45 60.56
C VAL A 329 107.55 -61.47 60.25
N VAL A 330 106.76 -62.35 60.85
CA VAL A 330 105.28 -62.33 60.71
C VAL A 330 104.64 -61.26 61.60
N ILE A 331 105.19 -60.97 62.78
CA ILE A 331 104.86 -59.79 63.60
C ILE A 331 105.29 -58.53 62.85
N TRP A 332 106.42 -58.54 62.14
CA TRP A 332 106.85 -57.41 61.32
C TRP A 332 105.87 -57.24 60.14
N ILE A 333 105.66 -58.25 59.31
CA ILE A 333 104.76 -58.20 58.15
C ILE A 333 103.28 -57.97 58.52
N LYS A 334 102.76 -58.51 59.64
CA LYS A 334 101.34 -58.39 60.04
C LYS A 334 101.03 -57.40 61.16
N ILE A 335 102.03 -56.92 61.92
CA ILE A 335 101.81 -55.99 63.04
C ILE A 335 102.66 -54.72 62.87
N ILE A 336 104.00 -54.80 62.81
CA ILE A 336 104.89 -53.63 62.84
C ILE A 336 104.91 -52.87 61.51
N ASN A 337 105.11 -53.54 60.38
CA ASN A 337 105.08 -52.96 59.04
C ASN A 337 103.73 -52.29 58.74
N PRO A 338 102.56 -52.91 59.00
CA PRO A 338 101.29 -52.19 58.92
C PRO A 338 101.14 -51.10 59.98
N LYS A 339 101.75 -51.18 61.18
CA LYS A 339 101.81 -50.05 62.13
C LYS A 339 102.61 -48.87 61.57
N VAL A 340 103.75 -49.12 60.94
CA VAL A 340 104.64 -48.10 60.37
C VAL A 340 104.03 -47.50 59.10
N ALA A 341 103.37 -48.30 58.27
CA ALA A 341 102.62 -47.84 57.11
C ALA A 341 101.34 -47.08 57.49
N GLU A 342 100.67 -47.46 58.59
CA GLU A 342 99.58 -46.68 59.19
C GLU A 342 100.10 -45.37 59.76
N ASN A 343 101.18 -45.37 60.56
CA ASN A 343 101.79 -44.15 61.10
C ASN A 343 102.16 -43.18 59.96
N LYS A 344 102.90 -43.64 58.94
CA LYS A 344 103.21 -42.83 57.74
C LYS A 344 101.95 -42.29 57.04
N TYR A 345 100.86 -43.07 57.02
CA TYR A 345 99.59 -42.62 56.46
C TYR A 345 98.91 -41.57 57.36
N GLN A 346 98.99 -41.70 58.68
CA GLN A 346 98.49 -40.71 59.64
C GLN A 346 99.32 -39.41 59.62
N ASP A 347 100.64 -39.50 59.42
CA ASP A 347 101.52 -38.35 59.24
C ASP A 347 101.12 -37.56 57.97
N VAL A 348 100.96 -38.26 56.84
CA VAL A 348 100.46 -37.70 55.57
C VAL A 348 99.04 -37.15 55.71
N LEU A 349 98.14 -37.83 56.43
CA LEU A 349 96.81 -37.28 56.74
C LEU A 349 96.91 -36.00 57.58
N SER A 350 97.86 -35.89 58.51
CA SER A 350 98.07 -34.69 59.32
C SER A 350 98.54 -33.49 58.48
N GLU A 351 99.20 -33.73 57.35
CA GLU A 351 99.61 -32.73 56.38
C GLU A 351 98.44 -32.37 55.45
N VAL A 352 97.82 -33.38 54.85
CA VAL A 352 96.61 -33.29 54.01
C VAL A 352 95.48 -32.53 54.71
N ILE A 353 95.26 -32.72 56.02
CA ILE A 353 94.21 -32.00 56.76
C ILE A 353 94.47 -30.48 56.81
N LYS A 354 95.73 -30.04 56.92
CA LYS A 354 96.11 -28.62 57.09
C LYS A 354 95.93 -27.78 55.82
N LEU A 355 95.96 -28.39 54.63
CA LEU A 355 95.84 -27.68 53.36
C LEU A 355 94.41 -27.13 53.13
N PRO A 356 94.24 -25.96 52.50
CA PRO A 356 92.91 -25.44 52.17
C PRO A 356 92.35 -26.00 50.84
N VAL A 357 93.21 -26.40 49.90
CA VAL A 357 92.82 -26.79 48.53
C VAL A 357 92.65 -28.32 48.43
N PHE A 358 91.57 -28.81 47.81
CA PHE A 358 91.31 -30.25 47.68
C PHE A 358 92.21 -30.94 46.64
N GLU A 359 92.62 -30.19 45.63
CA GLU A 359 93.51 -30.62 44.55
C GLU A 359 94.90 -30.97 45.08
N GLU A 360 95.45 -30.14 45.98
CA GLU A 360 96.73 -30.38 46.66
C GLU A 360 96.66 -31.62 47.57
N LYS A 361 95.54 -31.79 48.29
CA LYS A 361 95.27 -33.00 49.09
C LYS A 361 95.28 -34.27 48.23
N ILE A 362 94.68 -34.21 47.05
CA ILE A 362 94.70 -35.34 46.09
C ILE A 362 96.12 -35.60 45.60
N ASN A 363 96.88 -34.57 45.22
CA ASN A 363 98.26 -34.72 44.73
C ASN A 363 99.16 -35.40 45.78
N ILE A 364 99.06 -35.01 47.05
CA ILE A 364 99.83 -35.63 48.14
C ILE A 364 99.39 -37.08 48.39
N LEU A 365 98.09 -37.37 48.41
CA LEU A 365 97.58 -38.74 48.56
C LEU A 365 97.95 -39.64 47.35
N GLN A 366 97.98 -39.08 46.14
CA GLN A 366 98.44 -39.79 44.94
C GLN A 366 99.96 -40.06 44.98
N ASN A 367 100.76 -39.09 45.43
CA ASN A 367 102.19 -39.29 45.63
C ASN A 367 102.46 -40.38 46.69
N TYR A 368 101.68 -40.41 47.78
CA TYR A 368 101.73 -41.48 48.78
C TYR A 368 101.40 -42.85 48.18
N ILE A 369 100.36 -42.95 47.34
CA ILE A 369 100.01 -44.21 46.64
C ILE A 369 101.13 -44.64 45.68
N ASN A 370 101.69 -43.72 44.90
CA ASN A 370 102.73 -44.02 43.92
C ASN A 370 104.08 -44.42 44.53
N THR A 371 104.29 -44.22 45.83
CA THR A 371 105.56 -44.44 46.54
C THR A 371 105.51 -45.52 47.62
N ASN A 372 104.36 -46.21 47.82
CA ASN A 372 104.18 -47.22 48.87
C ASN A 372 103.41 -48.44 48.35
N GLU A 373 103.76 -49.64 48.83
CA GLU A 373 103.22 -50.91 48.33
C GLU A 373 102.04 -51.49 49.16
N ASN A 374 101.68 -50.86 50.29
CA ASN A 374 100.69 -51.41 51.22
C ASN A 374 99.24 -51.18 50.76
N SER A 375 98.62 -52.24 50.22
CA SER A 375 97.24 -52.23 49.71
C SER A 375 96.17 -51.73 50.68
N HIS A 376 96.34 -51.88 52.01
CA HIS A 376 95.34 -51.41 52.97
C HIS A 376 95.37 -49.88 53.13
N SER A 377 96.57 -49.29 53.25
CA SER A 377 96.72 -47.82 53.30
C SER A 377 96.40 -47.18 51.96
N ILE A 378 96.76 -47.83 50.84
CA ILE A 378 96.38 -47.41 49.48
C ILE A 378 94.84 -47.34 49.34
N ASN A 379 94.10 -48.34 49.85
CA ASN A 379 92.63 -48.32 49.80
C ASN A 379 92.02 -47.18 50.64
N LYS A 380 92.60 -46.82 51.79
CA LYS A 380 92.19 -45.64 52.56
C LYS A 380 92.51 -44.34 51.82
N ALA A 381 93.70 -44.22 51.23
CA ALA A 381 94.11 -43.06 50.43
C ALA A 381 93.21 -42.88 49.19
N ASN A 382 92.89 -43.96 48.48
CA ASN A 382 91.94 -43.96 47.36
C ASN A 382 90.53 -43.52 47.79
N TYR A 383 90.03 -43.98 48.95
CA TYR A 383 88.75 -43.56 49.49
C TYR A 383 88.70 -42.05 49.78
N GLU A 384 89.75 -41.50 50.41
CA GLU A 384 89.85 -40.05 50.67
C GLU A 384 90.06 -39.24 49.38
N ILE A 385 90.82 -39.73 48.38
CA ILE A 385 90.89 -39.13 47.04
C ILE A 385 89.52 -39.08 46.38
N GLU A 386 88.75 -40.17 46.38
CA GLU A 386 87.42 -40.22 45.79
C GLU A 386 86.42 -39.30 46.50
N LYS A 387 86.54 -39.16 47.82
CA LYS A 387 85.81 -38.19 48.63
C LYS A 387 86.19 -36.75 48.26
N TYR A 388 87.47 -36.42 48.12
CA TYR A 388 87.91 -35.09 47.67
C TYR A 388 87.53 -34.79 46.21
N ARG A 389 87.61 -35.76 45.30
CA ARG A 389 87.11 -35.65 43.91
C ARG A 389 85.62 -35.31 43.88
N LYS A 390 84.79 -36.00 44.69
CA LYS A 390 83.36 -35.70 44.84
C LYS A 390 83.10 -34.31 45.41
N LEU A 391 83.94 -33.83 46.33
CA LEU A 391 83.86 -32.46 46.86
C LEU A 391 84.26 -31.40 45.81
N ILE A 392 85.30 -31.63 45.01
CA ILE A 392 85.70 -30.76 43.89
C ILE A 392 84.57 -30.69 42.86
N ILE A 393 84.07 -31.84 42.40
CA ILE A 393 82.99 -31.91 41.41
C ILE A 393 81.72 -31.22 41.95
N ASN A 394 81.40 -31.35 43.24
CA ASN A 394 80.28 -30.61 43.83
C ASN A 394 80.55 -29.10 43.96
N ARG A 395 81.78 -28.67 44.29
CA ARG A 395 82.19 -27.25 44.30
C ARG A 395 82.06 -26.63 42.92
N GLU A 396 82.59 -27.30 41.89
CA GLU A 396 82.51 -26.84 40.51
C GLU A 396 81.08 -26.88 39.96
N PHE A 397 80.29 -27.92 40.28
CA PHE A 397 78.87 -27.97 39.93
C PHE A 397 78.12 -26.76 40.50
N GLN A 398 78.31 -26.42 41.78
CA GLN A 398 77.70 -25.22 42.37
C GLN A 398 78.23 -23.93 41.74
N SER A 399 79.51 -23.89 41.33
CA SER A 399 80.08 -22.78 40.57
C SER A 399 79.41 -22.62 39.21
N THR A 400 79.23 -23.69 38.43
CA THR A 400 78.53 -23.66 37.13
C THR A 400 77.06 -23.26 37.28
N ILE A 401 76.33 -23.83 38.25
CA ILE A 401 74.95 -23.42 38.55
C ILE A 401 74.88 -21.93 38.92
N THR A 402 75.85 -21.41 39.69
CA THR A 402 75.89 -19.99 40.08
C THR A 402 76.26 -19.08 38.90
N LYS A 403 77.22 -19.50 38.06
CA LYS A 403 77.65 -18.83 36.82
C LYS A 403 76.46 -18.65 35.87
N VAL A 404 75.70 -19.72 35.62
CA VAL A 404 74.52 -19.65 34.73
C VAL A 404 73.38 -18.82 35.33
N LYS A 405 73.12 -18.93 36.65
CA LYS A 405 72.13 -18.07 37.34
C LYS A 405 72.47 -16.58 37.34
N ALA A 406 73.72 -16.21 37.10
CA ALA A 406 74.18 -14.83 37.04
C ALA A 406 74.17 -14.25 35.61
N PHE A 407 73.85 -15.04 34.58
CA PHE A 407 73.71 -14.53 33.22
C PHE A 407 72.38 -13.76 33.04
N PRO A 408 72.37 -12.62 32.31
CA PRO A 408 71.14 -11.94 31.94
C PRO A 408 70.33 -12.83 30.99
N ILE A 409 69.00 -12.87 31.16
CA ILE A 409 68.11 -13.66 30.29
C ILE A 409 67.76 -12.85 29.02
N ASP A 410 68.81 -12.62 28.21
CA ASP A 410 68.78 -11.95 26.91
C ASP A 410 68.93 -12.94 25.73
N ASN A 411 69.06 -12.43 24.50
CA ASN A 411 69.15 -13.25 23.28
C ASN A 411 70.42 -14.15 23.21
N ASN A 412 71.40 -13.97 24.09
CA ASN A 412 72.59 -14.81 24.21
C ASN A 412 72.50 -15.81 25.38
N PHE A 413 71.46 -15.72 26.23
CA PHE A 413 71.33 -16.54 27.44
C PHE A 413 71.39 -18.04 27.14
N GLU A 414 70.66 -18.50 26.14
CA GLU A 414 70.67 -19.92 25.71
C GLU A 414 72.10 -20.38 25.42
N LYS A 415 72.81 -19.66 24.55
CA LYS A 415 74.19 -19.98 24.19
C LYS A 415 75.11 -19.96 25.41
N ASN A 416 75.07 -18.89 26.21
CA ASN A 416 75.94 -18.75 27.38
C ASN A 416 75.69 -19.87 28.41
N ALA A 417 74.43 -20.26 28.62
CA ALA A 417 74.06 -21.37 29.49
C ALA A 417 74.51 -22.73 28.92
N LEU A 418 74.28 -22.98 27.62
CA LEU A 418 74.73 -24.19 26.93
C LEU A 418 76.25 -24.32 26.96
N ASP A 419 77.00 -23.25 26.68
CA ASP A 419 78.46 -23.22 26.72
C ASP A 419 78.97 -23.55 28.14
N ALA A 420 78.43 -22.90 29.17
CA ALA A 420 78.84 -23.12 30.57
C ALA A 420 78.43 -24.50 31.14
N TYR A 421 77.33 -25.08 30.67
CA TYR A 421 76.96 -26.46 31.01
C TYR A 421 77.80 -27.48 30.24
N SER A 422 78.09 -27.23 28.96
CA SER A 422 78.94 -28.10 28.14
C SER A 422 80.38 -28.16 28.64
N GLU A 423 80.92 -27.03 29.14
CA GLU A 423 82.20 -26.96 29.85
C GLU A 423 82.29 -27.98 31.01
N PHE A 424 81.23 -28.08 31.83
CA PHE A 424 81.16 -29.08 32.91
C PHE A 424 81.00 -30.51 32.37
N LEU A 425 80.10 -30.72 31.39
CA LEU A 425 79.83 -32.05 30.82
C LEU A 425 81.07 -32.64 30.14
N GLN A 426 81.88 -31.82 29.45
CA GLN A 426 83.14 -32.22 28.83
C GLN A 426 84.19 -32.60 29.89
N LYS A 427 84.23 -31.88 31.02
CA LYS A 427 85.17 -32.13 32.12
C LYS A 427 84.78 -33.33 32.98
N TYR A 428 83.48 -33.63 33.09
CA TYR A 428 82.92 -34.70 33.94
C TYR A 428 81.81 -35.50 33.22
N PRO A 429 82.13 -36.28 32.18
CA PRO A 429 81.12 -36.97 31.37
C PRO A 429 80.34 -38.04 32.13
N GLU A 430 81.02 -38.84 32.98
CA GLU A 430 80.39 -39.92 33.76
C GLU A 430 80.26 -39.53 35.24
N ASN A 431 79.20 -38.80 35.61
CA ASN A 431 78.93 -38.40 36.98
C ASN A 431 77.44 -38.34 37.33
N PRO A 432 77.02 -38.63 38.58
CA PRO A 432 75.63 -38.39 39.01
C PRO A 432 75.13 -36.94 38.88
N LYS A 433 76.02 -35.95 38.74
CA LYS A 433 75.66 -34.56 38.43
C LYS A 433 75.41 -34.29 36.94
N THR A 434 75.90 -35.16 36.05
CA THR A 434 75.75 -35.03 34.59
C THR A 434 74.27 -35.06 34.17
N GLU A 435 73.48 -35.97 34.75
CA GLU A 435 72.03 -36.03 34.48
C GLU A 435 71.28 -34.79 34.97
N VAL A 436 71.69 -34.23 36.12
CA VAL A 436 71.11 -32.97 36.65
C VAL A 436 71.42 -31.78 35.73
N ILE A 437 72.58 -31.78 35.05
CA ILE A 437 72.87 -30.75 34.04
C ILE A 437 72.10 -31.01 32.73
N LYS A 438 71.92 -32.25 32.28
CA LYS A 438 71.05 -32.56 31.12
C LYS A 438 69.61 -32.09 31.37
N GLU A 439 69.07 -32.33 32.56
CA GLU A 439 67.76 -31.82 33.00
C GLU A 439 67.71 -30.28 32.94
N LYS A 440 68.78 -29.60 33.40
CA LYS A 440 68.88 -28.14 33.37
C LYS A 440 69.07 -27.59 31.96
N ILE A 441 69.70 -28.33 31.04
CA ILE A 441 69.78 -28.00 29.61
C ILE A 441 68.38 -28.08 28.98
N SER A 442 67.64 -29.17 29.19
CA SER A 442 66.26 -29.27 28.69
C SER A 442 65.32 -28.19 29.25
N GLY A 443 65.63 -27.66 30.44
CA GLY A 443 64.91 -26.55 31.05
C GLY A 443 65.29 -25.14 30.56
N ILE A 444 66.29 -24.97 29.69
CA ILE A 444 66.74 -23.62 29.25
C ILE A 444 65.61 -22.86 28.55
N GLN A 445 64.89 -23.50 27.63
CA GLN A 445 63.82 -22.83 26.88
C GLN A 445 62.66 -22.40 27.80
N SER A 446 62.30 -23.21 28.79
CA SER A 446 61.32 -22.85 29.84
C SER A 446 61.72 -21.57 30.59
N VAL A 447 63.01 -21.37 30.88
CA VAL A 447 63.50 -20.17 31.60
C VAL A 447 63.48 -18.92 30.72
N ILE A 448 63.67 -19.07 29.40
CA ILE A 448 63.58 -17.97 28.43
C ILE A 448 62.11 -17.58 28.23
N ASP A 449 61.24 -18.57 28.09
CA ASP A 449 59.78 -18.44 28.02
C ASP A 449 59.21 -17.72 29.25
N ASP A 450 59.45 -18.23 30.46
CA ASP A 450 59.00 -17.61 31.71
C ASP A 450 59.40 -16.11 31.79
N ASN A 451 60.63 -15.79 31.42
CA ASN A 451 61.18 -14.43 31.40
C ASN A 451 60.58 -13.54 30.30
N ASP A 452 60.26 -14.08 29.13
CA ASP A 452 59.56 -13.33 28.07
C ASP A 452 58.07 -13.12 28.40
N TYR A 453 57.44 -14.08 29.07
CA TYR A 453 56.07 -13.95 29.57
C TYR A 453 55.96 -12.91 30.70
N GLU A 454 56.92 -12.85 31.62
CA GLU A 454 56.99 -11.75 32.61
C GLU A 454 57.14 -10.37 31.94
N LYS A 455 57.85 -10.25 30.81
CA LYS A 455 57.90 -8.99 30.05
C LYS A 455 56.51 -8.60 29.52
N LEU A 456 55.70 -9.54 29.05
CA LEU A 456 54.32 -9.27 28.59
C LEU A 456 53.39 -8.73 29.71
N LYS A 457 53.65 -9.07 30.98
CA LYS A 457 52.88 -8.53 32.12
C LYS A 457 53.19 -7.05 32.38
N ASN A 458 54.39 -6.61 32.05
CA ASN A 458 54.83 -5.22 32.19
C ASN A 458 54.37 -4.32 31.00
N VAL A 459 53.66 -4.89 30.02
CA VAL A 459 53.09 -4.18 28.84
C VAL A 459 51.69 -3.61 29.14
N ALA A 460 51.26 -3.60 30.41
CA ALA A 460 49.92 -3.19 30.84
C ALA A 460 49.49 -1.78 30.42
N ASP A 461 50.43 -0.84 30.31
CA ASP A 461 50.15 0.58 30.00
C ASP A 461 50.18 0.95 28.50
N LEU A 462 50.54 0.00 27.60
CA LEU A 462 50.64 0.27 26.15
C LEU A 462 49.27 0.28 25.42
N ASP A 463 49.23 0.75 24.17
CA ASP A 463 48.01 0.69 23.35
C ASP A 463 47.61 -0.76 23.02
N ILE A 464 46.33 -0.98 22.67
CA ILE A 464 45.81 -2.28 22.23
C ILE A 464 46.59 -2.80 21.01
N GLU A 465 47.01 -1.93 20.09
CA GLU A 465 47.88 -2.27 18.95
C GLU A 465 49.22 -2.84 19.40
N GLU A 466 49.91 -2.15 20.31
CA GLU A 466 51.22 -2.53 20.83
C GLU A 466 51.15 -3.83 21.66
N LYS A 467 50.09 -3.99 22.46
CA LYS A 467 49.76 -5.24 23.18
C LYS A 467 49.57 -6.41 22.24
N VAL A 468 48.73 -6.27 21.21
CA VAL A 468 48.47 -7.30 20.21
C VAL A 468 49.74 -7.70 19.45
N ILE A 469 50.58 -6.72 19.09
CA ILE A 469 51.87 -6.96 18.43
C ILE A 469 52.82 -7.73 19.36
N ALA A 470 52.98 -7.32 20.62
CA ALA A 470 53.87 -7.98 21.58
C ALA A 470 53.42 -9.44 21.88
N TYR A 471 52.12 -9.66 22.06
CA TYR A 471 51.57 -10.99 22.34
C TYR A 471 51.73 -11.92 21.13
N LYS A 472 51.56 -11.41 19.90
CA LYS A 472 51.84 -12.17 18.67
C LYS A 472 53.33 -12.48 18.49
N GLN A 473 54.22 -11.53 18.79
CA GLN A 473 55.67 -11.76 18.73
C GLN A 473 56.13 -12.83 19.73
N TYR A 474 55.57 -12.85 20.94
CA TYR A 474 55.80 -13.93 21.91
C TYR A 474 55.35 -15.29 21.33
N LEU A 475 54.15 -15.42 20.77
CA LEU A 475 53.65 -16.70 20.22
C LEU A 475 54.45 -17.20 19.01
N VAL A 476 55.07 -16.30 18.24
CA VAL A 476 56.00 -16.66 17.15
C VAL A 476 57.35 -17.14 17.70
N LYS A 477 57.80 -16.61 18.85
CA LYS A 477 59.04 -17.04 19.51
C LYS A 477 58.86 -18.34 20.31
N HIS A 478 57.72 -18.49 20.97
CA HIS A 478 57.36 -19.58 21.88
C HIS A 478 56.03 -20.23 21.43
N PRO A 479 56.03 -21.04 20.35
CA PRO A 479 54.81 -21.67 19.84
C PRO A 479 54.31 -22.84 20.72
N GLU A 480 55.22 -23.54 21.40
CA GLU A 480 54.94 -24.67 22.30
C GLU A 480 55.46 -24.39 23.73
N GLY A 481 55.40 -23.11 24.16
CA GLY A 481 55.82 -22.67 25.49
C GLY A 481 54.79 -22.97 26.58
N ASN A 482 55.22 -22.87 27.84
CA ASN A 482 54.40 -23.11 29.03
C ASN A 482 53.19 -22.17 29.11
N HIS A 483 53.33 -20.92 28.62
CA HIS A 483 52.30 -19.89 28.70
C HIS A 483 51.59 -19.63 27.37
N SER A 484 51.93 -20.35 26.29
CA SER A 484 51.40 -20.12 24.94
C SER A 484 49.87 -20.23 24.87
N ASP A 485 49.27 -21.21 25.55
CA ASP A 485 47.81 -21.31 25.67
C ASP A 485 47.20 -20.08 26.38
N SER A 486 47.86 -19.57 27.43
CA SER A 486 47.37 -18.40 28.17
C SER A 486 47.51 -17.12 27.36
N VAL A 487 48.60 -16.95 26.60
CA VAL A 487 48.81 -15.76 25.75
C VAL A 487 47.89 -15.80 24.53
N SER A 488 47.71 -16.99 23.92
CA SER A 488 46.75 -17.22 22.84
C SER A 488 45.31 -16.91 23.28
N LYS A 489 44.92 -17.35 24.48
CA LYS A 489 43.62 -16.98 25.05
C LYS A 489 43.49 -15.47 25.26
N SER A 490 44.43 -14.82 25.93
CA SER A 490 44.38 -13.37 26.15
C SER A 490 44.29 -12.58 24.84
N LEU A 491 44.99 -13.02 23.80
CA LEU A 491 44.92 -12.42 22.46
C LEU A 491 43.52 -12.56 21.83
N SER A 492 42.80 -13.67 22.07
CA SER A 492 41.41 -13.84 21.64
C SER A 492 40.41 -13.03 22.50
N ASP A 493 40.66 -12.92 23.81
CA ASP A 493 39.88 -12.05 24.70
C ASP A 493 40.00 -10.57 24.25
N PHE A 494 41.20 -10.11 23.87
CA PHE A 494 41.43 -8.77 23.28
C PHE A 494 40.77 -8.56 21.92
N GLU A 495 40.68 -9.61 21.08
CA GLU A 495 39.96 -9.56 19.80
C GLU A 495 38.46 -9.33 20.02
N VAL A 496 37.88 -10.01 21.03
CA VAL A 496 36.47 -9.87 21.41
C VAL A 496 36.19 -8.47 21.94
N GLU A 497 37.00 -7.97 22.86
CA GLU A 497 36.83 -6.64 23.47
C GLU A 497 36.88 -5.53 22.42
N TYR A 498 37.96 -5.47 21.62
CA TYR A 498 38.13 -4.43 20.60
C TYR A 498 37.08 -4.55 19.46
N TYR A 499 36.63 -5.76 19.11
CA TYR A 499 35.53 -5.92 18.14
C TYR A 499 34.20 -5.37 18.66
N ASN A 500 33.88 -5.57 19.95
CA ASN A 500 32.65 -5.05 20.53
C ASN A 500 32.65 -3.50 20.55
N ASP A 501 33.75 -2.90 21.02
CA ASP A 501 33.94 -1.44 21.00
C ASP A 501 33.83 -0.86 19.58
N LEU A 502 34.38 -1.58 18.59
CA LEU A 502 34.27 -1.20 17.18
C LEU A 502 32.83 -1.24 16.67
N MET A 503 32.04 -2.26 17.05
CA MET A 503 30.64 -2.39 16.65
C MET A 503 29.74 -1.31 17.29
N ASP A 504 30.00 -0.93 18.54
CA ASP A 504 29.31 0.19 19.20
C ASP A 504 29.65 1.53 18.51
N GLN A 505 30.91 1.76 18.14
CA GLN A 505 31.31 2.93 17.36
C GLN A 505 30.66 2.95 15.97
N VAL A 506 30.67 1.84 15.23
CA VAL A 506 30.02 1.70 13.91
C VAL A 506 28.53 2.04 14.00
N THR A 507 27.85 1.58 15.05
CA THR A 507 26.43 1.88 15.30
C THR A 507 26.16 3.39 15.46
N ILE A 508 27.10 4.13 16.06
CA ILE A 508 27.04 5.59 16.17
C ILE A 508 27.35 6.25 14.80
N CYS A 509 28.40 5.80 14.10
CA CYS A 509 28.80 6.32 12.79
C CYS A 509 27.69 6.21 11.73
N GLU A 510 26.97 5.09 11.68
CA GLU A 510 25.80 4.89 10.80
C GLU A 510 24.66 5.85 11.12
N LYS A 511 24.35 6.00 12.42
CA LYS A 511 23.28 6.89 12.90
C LYS A 511 23.57 8.35 12.59
N GLU A 512 24.83 8.79 12.67
CA GLU A 512 25.24 10.15 12.34
C GLU A 512 25.60 10.37 10.85
N LYS A 513 25.82 9.28 10.09
CA LYS A 513 26.37 9.29 8.71
C LYS A 513 27.73 9.99 8.61
N LYS A 514 28.62 9.69 9.57
CA LYS A 514 29.98 10.26 9.71
C LYS A 514 30.99 9.14 9.92
N TRP A 515 31.40 8.51 8.83
CA TRP A 515 32.19 7.28 8.88
C TRP A 515 33.71 7.49 9.00
N GLU A 516 34.20 8.73 8.96
CA GLU A 516 35.64 9.06 8.93
C GLU A 516 36.45 8.34 10.01
N LYS A 517 35.95 8.31 11.25
CA LYS A 517 36.60 7.63 12.38
C LYS A 517 36.44 6.12 12.32
N CYS A 518 35.20 5.63 12.17
CA CYS A 518 34.95 4.19 12.11
C CYS A 518 35.64 3.49 10.93
N ILE A 519 35.84 4.16 9.78
CA ILE A 519 36.64 3.67 8.66
C ILE A 519 38.13 3.55 9.02
N ALA A 520 38.66 4.41 9.90
CA ALA A 520 40.03 4.30 10.40
C ALA A 520 40.16 3.16 11.41
N GLU A 521 39.25 3.06 12.39
CA GLU A 521 39.27 2.00 13.39
C GLU A 521 39.01 0.61 12.79
N CYS A 522 38.08 0.46 11.85
CA CYS A 522 37.89 -0.81 11.12
C CYS A 522 39.14 -1.20 10.32
N LYS A 523 39.89 -0.24 9.76
CA LYS A 523 41.18 -0.53 9.11
C LYS A 523 42.22 -1.00 10.11
N LYS A 524 42.37 -0.32 11.25
CA LYS A 524 43.28 -0.70 12.34
C LYS A 524 42.96 -2.12 12.86
N PHE A 525 41.68 -2.42 13.10
CA PHE A 525 41.22 -3.75 13.48
C PHE A 525 41.57 -4.82 12.43
N VAL A 526 41.24 -4.60 11.14
CA VAL A 526 41.52 -5.58 10.07
C VAL A 526 43.03 -5.75 9.81
N SER A 527 43.86 -4.73 10.02
CA SER A 527 45.33 -4.88 9.97
C SER A 527 45.89 -5.66 11.17
N LEU A 528 45.28 -5.54 12.35
CA LEU A 528 45.72 -6.26 13.55
C LEU A 528 45.22 -7.70 13.57
N TYR A 529 44.00 -7.95 13.09
CA TYR A 529 43.39 -9.27 12.97
C TYR A 529 43.07 -9.54 11.50
N SER A 530 43.99 -10.17 10.78
CA SER A 530 43.91 -10.38 9.32
C SER A 530 43.16 -11.64 8.88
N THR A 531 42.65 -12.44 9.82
CA THR A 531 41.92 -13.69 9.58
C THR A 531 40.85 -13.90 10.65
N GLY A 532 39.84 -14.74 10.35
CA GLY A 532 38.78 -15.11 11.29
C GLY A 532 37.48 -14.31 11.12
N GLU A 533 36.39 -14.86 11.63
CA GLU A 533 35.01 -14.39 11.38
C GLU A 533 34.78 -12.91 11.72
N ARG A 534 35.43 -12.39 12.77
CA ARG A 534 35.32 -10.96 13.15
C ARG A 534 36.05 -10.04 12.16
N SER A 535 37.18 -10.50 11.62
CA SER A 535 37.93 -9.79 10.57
C SER A 535 37.11 -9.69 9.28
N GLU A 536 36.55 -10.81 8.83
CA GLU A 536 35.69 -10.87 7.64
C GLU A 536 34.47 -9.94 7.77
N LYS A 537 33.82 -9.93 8.95
CA LYS A 537 32.72 -8.99 9.26
C LYS A 537 33.19 -7.53 9.29
N ALA A 538 34.31 -7.23 9.95
CA ALA A 538 34.86 -5.87 9.99
C ALA A 538 35.28 -5.37 8.60
N GLN A 539 35.78 -6.24 7.73
CA GLN A 539 36.12 -5.93 6.34
C GLN A 539 34.87 -5.68 5.49
N LEU A 540 33.79 -6.45 5.67
CA LEU A 540 32.51 -6.20 5.03
C LEU A 540 31.95 -4.83 5.44
N ILE A 541 31.84 -4.57 6.75
CA ILE A 541 31.36 -3.29 7.32
C ILE A 541 32.22 -2.11 6.84
N LEU A 542 33.54 -2.27 6.78
CA LEU A 542 34.45 -1.27 6.21
C LEU A 542 34.11 -0.97 4.74
N SER A 543 33.81 -1.98 3.93
CA SER A 543 33.42 -1.79 2.52
C SER A 543 32.07 -1.09 2.38
N GLU A 544 31.10 -1.41 3.24
CA GLU A 544 29.79 -0.77 3.29
C GLU A 544 29.89 0.71 3.69
N MET A 545 30.64 1.04 4.75
CA MET A 545 30.86 2.42 5.19
C MET A 545 31.60 3.27 4.15
N VAL A 546 32.63 2.71 3.49
CA VAL A 546 33.35 3.40 2.40
C VAL A 546 32.40 3.66 1.23
N GLY A 547 31.60 2.66 0.84
CA GLY A 547 30.54 2.82 -0.17
C GLY A 547 29.52 3.88 0.21
N GLY A 548 29.02 3.88 1.45
CA GLY A 548 28.08 4.88 1.96
C GLY A 548 28.61 6.31 1.84
N LYS A 549 29.88 6.52 2.21
CA LYS A 549 30.59 7.79 2.06
C LYS A 549 30.73 8.22 0.60
N GLU A 550 31.16 7.32 -0.29
CA GLU A 550 31.26 7.61 -1.72
C GLU A 550 29.90 7.93 -2.34
N LEU A 551 28.85 7.23 -1.94
CA LEU A 551 27.48 7.48 -2.40
C LEU A 551 26.97 8.87 -1.99
N ILE A 552 27.31 9.37 -0.80
CA ILE A 552 27.00 10.76 -0.40
C ILE A 552 27.78 11.75 -1.27
N ALA A 553 29.09 11.55 -1.47
CA ALA A 553 29.91 12.45 -2.29
C ALA A 553 29.42 12.53 -3.76
N LEU A 554 29.09 11.38 -4.36
CA LEU A 554 28.47 11.28 -5.69
C LEU A 554 27.10 11.97 -5.73
N THR A 555 26.30 11.84 -4.67
CA THR A 555 24.99 12.48 -4.57
C THR A 555 25.10 13.99 -4.55
N SER A 556 25.96 14.55 -3.68
CA SER A 556 26.20 15.99 -3.60
C SER A 556 26.65 16.57 -4.94
N LYS A 557 27.56 15.88 -5.65
CA LYS A 557 28.02 16.28 -6.99
C LYS A 557 26.94 16.17 -8.06
N ALA A 558 26.05 15.17 -7.98
CA ALA A 558 24.95 15.00 -8.93
C ALA A 558 23.78 15.98 -8.70
N GLU A 559 23.68 16.59 -7.51
CA GLU A 559 22.61 17.51 -7.11
C GLU A 559 23.04 19.00 -7.13
N GLU A 560 24.30 19.29 -7.45
CA GLU A 560 24.84 20.63 -7.68
C GLU A 560 24.06 21.38 -8.78
N ASP A 561 23.90 20.74 -9.94
CA ASP A 561 23.24 21.31 -11.12
C ASP A 561 21.74 20.93 -11.16
N LYS A 562 20.97 21.39 -10.17
CA LYS A 562 19.59 20.94 -9.82
C LYS A 562 18.57 20.79 -10.97
N ASN A 563 18.78 21.47 -12.10
CA ASN A 563 17.87 21.47 -13.25
C ASN A 563 18.34 20.55 -14.41
N ASP A 564 19.56 20.03 -14.37
CA ASP A 564 20.17 19.20 -15.41
C ASP A 564 20.30 17.73 -14.98
N TYR A 565 19.15 17.06 -14.99
CA TYR A 565 19.05 15.61 -14.81
C TYR A 565 19.95 14.79 -15.76
N GLY A 566 20.38 15.36 -16.90
CA GLY A 566 21.32 14.73 -17.82
C GLY A 566 22.73 14.63 -17.22
N LYS A 567 23.26 15.76 -16.73
CA LYS A 567 24.52 15.79 -15.96
C LYS A 567 24.45 14.90 -14.71
N SER A 568 23.36 14.99 -13.93
CA SER A 568 23.17 14.16 -12.74
C SER A 568 23.28 12.67 -13.08
N LYS A 569 22.63 12.21 -14.16
CA LYS A 569 22.70 10.81 -14.61
C LYS A 569 24.12 10.45 -15.10
N ALA A 570 24.79 11.35 -15.82
CA ALA A 570 26.12 11.11 -16.37
C ALA A 570 27.18 10.89 -15.28
N ILE A 571 27.11 11.61 -14.15
CA ILE A 571 28.01 11.46 -13.00
C ILE A 571 27.95 10.04 -12.43
N TYR A 572 26.75 9.50 -12.22
CA TYR A 572 26.56 8.14 -11.74
C TYR A 572 27.03 7.07 -12.74
N LEU A 573 26.80 7.28 -14.04
CA LEU A 573 27.26 6.36 -15.10
C LEU A 573 28.79 6.35 -15.26
N ASP A 574 29.44 7.51 -15.14
CA ASP A 574 30.91 7.62 -15.18
C ASP A 574 31.58 6.91 -13.99
N TYR A 575 30.99 7.02 -12.79
CA TYR A 575 31.45 6.25 -11.63
C TYR A 575 31.26 4.73 -11.83
N LEU A 576 30.08 4.25 -12.24
CA LEU A 576 29.87 2.81 -12.49
C LEU A 576 30.78 2.26 -13.61
N LYS A 577 31.14 3.08 -14.60
CA LYS A 577 32.10 2.71 -15.65
C LYS A 577 33.53 2.53 -15.11
N LYS A 578 33.90 3.25 -14.04
CA LYS A 578 35.22 3.19 -13.39
C LYS A 578 35.27 2.15 -12.27
N HIS A 579 34.12 1.87 -11.65
CA HIS A 579 33.98 0.98 -10.49
C HIS A 579 32.85 -0.04 -10.73
N PRO A 580 33.00 -0.99 -11.69
CA PRO A 580 31.92 -1.89 -12.12
C PRO A 580 31.42 -2.86 -11.03
N ASP A 581 32.30 -3.17 -10.07
CA ASP A 581 32.09 -4.15 -8.99
C ASP A 581 31.91 -3.48 -7.62
N THR A 582 31.54 -2.20 -7.60
CA THR A 582 31.30 -1.41 -6.37
C THR A 582 30.09 -1.91 -5.58
N ILE A 583 30.21 -2.01 -4.25
CA ILE A 583 29.14 -2.49 -3.35
C ILE A 583 27.88 -1.60 -3.39
N ILE A 584 28.02 -0.32 -3.75
CA ILE A 584 26.88 0.63 -3.89
C ILE A 584 26.20 0.61 -5.27
N LYS A 585 26.56 -0.31 -6.16
CA LYS A 585 26.04 -0.40 -7.54
C LYS A 585 24.51 -0.32 -7.60
N ASP A 586 23.85 -1.19 -6.85
CA ASP A 586 22.39 -1.24 -6.67
C ASP A 586 21.77 0.12 -6.29
N SER A 587 22.40 0.82 -5.34
CA SER A 587 21.95 2.12 -4.85
C SER A 587 22.15 3.23 -5.88
N ILE A 588 23.20 3.13 -6.70
CA ILE A 588 23.45 4.02 -7.83
C ILE A 588 22.47 3.74 -8.97
N GLU A 589 22.21 2.47 -9.32
CA GLU A 589 21.25 2.09 -10.36
C GLU A 589 19.82 2.54 -10.00
N LYS A 590 19.42 2.41 -8.73
CA LYS A 590 18.17 2.97 -8.19
C LYS A 590 18.09 4.50 -8.35
N LYS A 591 19.19 5.23 -8.10
CA LYS A 591 19.29 6.68 -8.36
C LYS A 591 19.22 7.01 -9.86
N ILE A 592 19.92 6.27 -10.72
CA ILE A 592 19.86 6.42 -12.19
C ILE A 592 18.43 6.22 -12.70
N ALA A 593 17.71 5.20 -12.22
CA ALA A 593 16.32 4.95 -12.58
C ALA A 593 15.38 6.08 -12.14
N ALA A 594 15.53 6.59 -10.91
CA ALA A 594 14.75 7.72 -10.41
C ALA A 594 14.99 9.01 -11.22
N ILE A 595 16.24 9.28 -11.61
CA ILE A 595 16.60 10.41 -12.47
C ILE A 595 16.06 10.21 -13.89
N GLN A 596 16.10 8.99 -14.43
CA GLN A 596 15.51 8.68 -15.74
C GLN A 596 13.99 8.90 -15.75
N LYS A 597 13.28 8.57 -14.66
CA LYS A 597 11.84 8.90 -14.52
C LYS A 597 11.60 10.41 -14.63
N LYS A 598 12.40 11.24 -13.94
CA LYS A 598 12.32 12.71 -14.04
C LYS A 598 12.64 13.23 -15.45
N ILE A 599 13.65 12.67 -16.13
CA ILE A 599 13.96 13.00 -17.53
C ILE A 599 12.76 12.71 -18.45
N ASN A 600 12.13 11.55 -18.29
CA ASN A 600 10.96 11.18 -19.08
C ASN A 600 9.78 12.13 -18.82
N GLN A 601 9.44 12.38 -17.55
CA GLN A 601 8.36 13.30 -17.17
C GLN A 601 8.58 14.72 -17.70
N LYS A 602 9.81 15.26 -17.64
CA LYS A 602 10.18 16.56 -18.22
C LYS A 602 10.02 16.57 -19.75
N LYS A 603 10.39 15.48 -20.43
CA LYS A 603 10.27 15.32 -21.89
C LYS A 603 8.80 15.22 -22.34
N GLU A 604 7.96 14.54 -21.59
CA GLU A 604 6.52 14.40 -21.87
C GLU A 604 5.74 15.66 -21.50
N TRP A 605 6.13 16.36 -20.44
CA TRP A 605 5.61 17.69 -20.13
C TRP A 605 5.86 18.67 -21.28
N GLU A 606 7.10 18.80 -21.76
CA GLU A 606 7.42 19.74 -22.85
C GLU A 606 6.74 19.38 -24.18
N LYS A 607 6.55 18.08 -24.50
CA LYS A 607 5.69 17.64 -25.60
C LYS A 607 4.24 18.12 -25.41
N THR A 608 3.63 17.77 -24.28
CA THR A 608 2.23 18.08 -23.93
C THR A 608 1.97 19.59 -23.97
N LYS A 609 2.83 20.36 -23.30
CA LYS A 609 2.85 21.82 -23.27
C LYS A 609 3.00 22.45 -24.66
N THR A 610 3.79 21.85 -25.55
CA THR A 610 3.93 22.31 -26.95
C THR A 610 2.66 22.03 -27.75
N PHE A 611 2.10 20.82 -27.64
CA PHE A 611 0.83 20.45 -28.26
C PHE A 611 -0.31 21.38 -27.82
N CYS A 612 -0.47 21.60 -26.51
CA CYS A 612 -1.50 22.47 -25.92
C CYS A 612 -1.39 23.94 -26.36
N LYS A 613 -0.18 24.39 -26.70
CA LYS A 613 0.09 25.74 -27.20
C LYS A 613 -0.15 25.90 -28.70
N ASN A 614 -0.14 24.82 -29.49
CA ASN A 614 -0.41 24.92 -30.93
C ASN A 614 -1.89 25.18 -31.18
N LYS A 615 -2.23 26.39 -31.67
CA LYS A 615 -3.61 26.77 -32.00
C LYS A 615 -4.17 26.09 -33.26
N GLN A 616 -3.35 25.36 -34.02
CA GLN A 616 -3.82 24.55 -35.16
C GLN A 616 -4.35 23.18 -34.73
N ASN A 617 -4.04 22.73 -33.51
CA ASN A 617 -4.58 21.48 -32.96
C ASN A 617 -5.99 21.73 -32.40
N ASP A 618 -6.86 20.73 -32.45
CA ASP A 618 -8.23 20.87 -31.97
C ASP A 618 -8.29 21.23 -30.47
N ILE A 619 -9.29 22.05 -30.09
CA ILE A 619 -9.41 22.54 -28.72
C ILE A 619 -9.86 21.47 -27.73
N PHE A 620 -10.69 20.51 -28.14
CA PHE A 620 -11.11 19.40 -27.28
C PHE A 620 -9.96 18.40 -27.09
N GLU A 621 -9.21 18.12 -28.16
CA GLU A 621 -7.99 17.30 -28.11
C GLU A 621 -6.89 17.93 -27.22
N ARG A 622 -6.63 19.24 -27.37
CA ARG A 622 -5.70 20.00 -26.51
C ARG A 622 -6.09 19.97 -25.04
N VAL A 623 -7.39 19.97 -24.74
CA VAL A 623 -7.94 19.88 -23.38
C VAL A 623 -7.74 18.47 -22.82
N ASN A 624 -8.24 17.44 -23.51
CA ASN A 624 -8.16 16.03 -23.11
C ASN A 624 -6.72 15.57 -22.86
N ILE A 625 -5.78 15.88 -23.77
CA ILE A 625 -4.37 15.51 -23.61
C ILE A 625 -3.73 16.15 -22.37
N LEU A 626 -4.15 17.35 -21.97
CA LEU A 626 -3.65 18.01 -20.76
C LEU A 626 -4.30 17.48 -19.49
N GLU A 627 -5.61 17.21 -19.52
CA GLU A 627 -6.35 16.56 -18.42
C GLU A 627 -5.77 15.18 -18.13
N LYS A 628 -5.63 14.35 -19.16
CA LYS A 628 -5.00 13.03 -19.08
C LYS A 628 -3.57 13.10 -18.54
N TYR A 629 -2.73 13.99 -19.08
CA TYR A 629 -1.35 14.15 -18.58
C TYR A 629 -1.32 14.50 -17.08
N LEU A 630 -2.23 15.37 -16.62
CA LEU A 630 -2.33 15.79 -15.22
C LEU A 630 -2.88 14.70 -14.30
N ALA A 631 -3.78 13.83 -14.78
CA ALA A 631 -4.29 12.68 -14.04
C ALA A 631 -3.24 11.54 -13.96
N GLU A 632 -2.48 11.30 -15.02
CA GLU A 632 -1.41 10.29 -15.06
C GLU A 632 -0.11 10.74 -14.34
N ASN A 633 0.07 12.04 -14.09
CA ASN A 633 1.27 12.60 -13.46
C ASN A 633 0.97 13.62 -12.35
N ASP A 634 0.79 13.12 -11.12
CA ASP A 634 0.74 13.86 -9.84
C ASP A 634 1.99 14.71 -9.48
N SER A 635 2.88 14.96 -10.45
CA SER A 635 4.07 15.77 -10.30
C SER A 635 3.75 17.24 -9.94
N VAL A 636 4.04 17.62 -8.69
CA VAL A 636 3.87 18.99 -8.19
C VAL A 636 4.60 20.03 -9.08
N GLU A 637 5.76 19.64 -9.61
CA GLU A 637 6.62 20.46 -10.49
C GLU A 637 5.87 20.99 -11.73
N TYR A 638 5.02 20.16 -12.35
CA TYR A 638 4.31 20.53 -13.59
C TYR A 638 2.81 20.78 -13.38
N SER A 639 2.18 20.19 -12.35
CA SER A 639 0.74 20.35 -12.05
C SER A 639 0.31 21.82 -11.95
N SER A 640 1.12 22.67 -11.28
CA SER A 640 0.85 24.11 -11.15
C SER A 640 0.91 24.88 -12.48
N SER A 641 1.67 24.40 -13.46
CA SER A 641 1.75 25.00 -14.80
C SER A 641 0.66 24.45 -15.72
N GLY A 642 0.39 23.14 -15.66
CA GLY A 642 -0.71 22.51 -16.40
C GLY A 642 -2.07 23.08 -16.01
N LYS A 643 -2.38 23.21 -14.72
CA LYS A 643 -3.64 23.82 -14.22
C LYS A 643 -3.85 25.27 -14.72
N LYS A 644 -2.76 26.05 -14.90
CA LYS A 644 -2.83 27.39 -15.50
C LYS A 644 -3.16 27.34 -17.00
N ILE A 645 -2.55 26.42 -17.75
CA ILE A 645 -2.85 26.23 -19.18
C ILE A 645 -4.28 25.70 -19.35
N LEU A 646 -4.72 24.71 -18.57
CA LEU A 646 -6.06 24.12 -18.63
C LEU A 646 -7.15 25.18 -18.39
N LYS A 647 -6.95 26.08 -17.40
CA LYS A 647 -7.85 27.23 -17.16
C LYS A 647 -7.92 28.22 -18.34
N GLN A 648 -6.90 28.30 -19.19
CA GLN A 648 -6.98 29.01 -20.47
C GLN A 648 -7.71 28.18 -21.54
N LEU A 649 -7.38 26.89 -21.67
CA LEU A 649 -7.99 26.01 -22.67
C LEU A 649 -9.51 25.88 -22.48
N TYR A 650 -10.02 25.78 -21.25
CA TYR A 650 -11.47 25.81 -21.00
C TYR A 650 -12.14 27.10 -21.47
N ARG A 651 -11.46 28.25 -21.42
CA ARG A 651 -11.99 29.51 -21.95
C ARG A 651 -12.04 29.48 -23.48
N GLU A 652 -11.03 28.91 -24.13
CA GLU A 652 -11.01 28.68 -25.58
C GLU A 652 -12.13 27.68 -26.00
N LYS A 653 -12.25 26.53 -25.32
CA LYS A 653 -13.30 25.50 -25.49
C LYS A 653 -14.70 26.11 -25.38
N ASN A 654 -14.95 26.94 -24.35
CA ASN A 654 -16.25 27.56 -24.12
C ASN A 654 -16.62 28.66 -25.14
N ILE A 655 -15.65 29.21 -25.87
CA ILE A 655 -15.91 30.11 -27.02
C ILE A 655 -16.26 29.26 -28.26
N GLU A 656 -15.51 28.19 -28.52
CA GLU A 656 -15.73 27.35 -29.70
C GLU A 656 -17.06 26.56 -29.62
N VAL A 657 -17.42 26.02 -28.45
CA VAL A 657 -18.74 25.41 -28.20
C VAL A 657 -19.88 26.40 -28.52
N LYS A 658 -19.72 27.69 -28.20
CA LYS A 658 -20.72 28.73 -28.54
C LYS A 658 -20.77 29.02 -30.04
N ARG A 659 -19.63 28.94 -30.75
CA ARG A 659 -19.58 29.06 -32.22
C ARG A 659 -20.34 27.90 -32.89
N ILE A 660 -20.01 26.66 -32.54
CA ILE A 660 -20.63 25.44 -33.07
C ILE A 660 -22.14 25.44 -32.82
N ARG A 661 -22.59 25.78 -31.61
CA ARG A 661 -24.02 25.90 -31.26
C ARG A 661 -24.76 26.90 -32.17
N LYS A 662 -24.17 28.08 -32.40
CA LYS A 662 -24.76 29.11 -33.27
C LYS A 662 -24.82 28.67 -34.74
N GLU A 663 -23.79 28.01 -35.25
CA GLU A 663 -23.75 27.49 -36.61
C GLU A 663 -24.78 26.36 -36.83
N ASN A 664 -24.89 25.44 -35.86
CA ASN A 664 -25.93 24.40 -35.86
C ASN A 664 -27.34 24.99 -35.80
N GLU A 665 -27.57 26.06 -35.04
CA GLU A 665 -28.86 26.75 -34.98
C GLU A 665 -29.23 27.39 -36.34
N ILE A 666 -28.28 28.05 -37.00
CA ILE A 666 -28.46 28.64 -38.33
C ILE A 666 -28.80 27.56 -39.36
N GLN A 667 -28.06 26.44 -39.39
CA GLN A 667 -28.36 25.31 -40.27
C GLN A 667 -29.75 24.72 -40.01
N ARG A 668 -30.15 24.58 -38.73
CA ARG A 668 -31.46 24.06 -38.34
C ARG A 668 -32.59 24.99 -38.78
N ARG A 669 -32.43 26.30 -38.60
CA ARG A 669 -33.38 27.33 -39.05
C ARG A 669 -33.60 27.25 -40.57
N GLU A 670 -32.54 27.11 -41.37
CA GLU A 670 -32.66 27.00 -42.83
C GLU A 670 -33.25 25.64 -43.26
N LYS A 671 -32.87 24.51 -42.64
CA LYS A 671 -33.51 23.20 -42.88
C LYS A 671 -35.03 23.26 -42.64
N ILE A 672 -35.48 23.91 -41.56
CA ILE A 672 -36.92 24.10 -41.26
C ILE A 672 -37.60 25.01 -42.30
N ARG A 673 -36.92 26.06 -42.78
CA ARG A 673 -37.43 26.96 -43.82
C ARG A 673 -37.65 26.23 -45.15
N LEU A 674 -36.66 25.44 -45.59
CA LEU A 674 -36.74 24.64 -46.80
C LEU A 674 -37.85 23.59 -46.72
N ALA A 675 -37.97 22.89 -45.58
CA ALA A 675 -39.06 21.93 -45.33
C ALA A 675 -40.45 22.57 -45.40
N LYS A 676 -40.63 23.80 -44.87
CA LYS A 676 -41.89 24.56 -44.99
C LYS A 676 -42.21 24.91 -46.46
N ILE A 677 -41.20 25.33 -47.23
CA ILE A 677 -41.36 25.65 -48.66
C ILE A 677 -41.75 24.39 -49.45
N GLN A 678 -41.12 23.25 -49.17
CA GLN A 678 -41.42 22.00 -49.86
C GLN A 678 -42.84 21.51 -49.54
N LYS A 679 -43.24 21.49 -48.26
CA LYS A 679 -44.59 21.08 -47.82
C LYS A 679 -45.72 21.88 -48.50
N GLU A 680 -45.52 23.16 -48.80
CA GLU A 680 -46.49 23.94 -49.58
C GLU A 680 -46.49 23.62 -51.07
N LYS A 681 -45.33 23.30 -51.69
CA LYS A 681 -45.30 22.78 -53.07
C LYS A 681 -46.04 21.45 -53.16
N ASP A 682 -45.79 20.53 -52.22
CA ASP A 682 -46.40 19.20 -52.19
C ASP A 682 -47.93 19.32 -52.07
N ARG A 683 -48.41 20.13 -51.11
CA ARG A 683 -49.84 20.46 -50.95
C ARG A 683 -50.48 20.99 -52.25
N LEU A 684 -49.78 21.84 -53.01
CA LEU A 684 -50.28 22.37 -54.28
C LEU A 684 -50.23 21.32 -55.40
N SER A 685 -49.23 20.43 -55.39
CA SER A 685 -49.14 19.26 -56.27
C SER A 685 -50.32 18.31 -56.05
N ASP A 686 -50.59 17.93 -54.81
CA ASP A 686 -51.70 17.04 -54.42
C ASP A 686 -53.06 17.58 -54.87
N LYS A 687 -53.32 18.88 -54.64
CA LYS A 687 -54.56 19.53 -55.09
C LYS A 687 -54.63 19.63 -56.61
N THR A 688 -53.51 19.88 -57.28
CA THR A 688 -53.44 19.88 -58.75
C THR A 688 -53.76 18.49 -59.29
N MET A 689 -53.17 17.44 -58.74
CA MET A 689 -53.39 16.05 -59.14
C MET A 689 -54.81 15.57 -58.87
N SER A 690 -55.38 15.92 -57.72
CA SER A 690 -56.78 15.63 -57.34
C SER A 690 -57.78 16.24 -58.31
N ILE A 691 -57.68 17.55 -58.60
CA ILE A 691 -58.58 18.22 -59.56
C ILE A 691 -58.33 17.71 -60.98
N SER A 692 -57.08 17.46 -61.35
CA SER A 692 -56.71 16.86 -62.65
C SER A 692 -57.37 15.50 -62.88
N ALA A 693 -57.44 14.65 -61.86
CA ALA A 693 -58.07 13.33 -61.96
C ALA A 693 -59.59 13.42 -62.19
N VAL A 694 -60.27 14.43 -61.63
CA VAL A 694 -61.70 14.69 -61.90
C VAL A 694 -61.89 15.23 -63.33
N LEU A 695 -61.07 16.20 -63.76
CA LEU A 695 -61.15 16.80 -65.09
C LEU A 695 -60.94 15.77 -66.22
N LYS A 696 -59.98 14.86 -66.07
CA LYS A 696 -59.67 13.79 -67.04
C LYS A 696 -60.87 12.86 -67.32
N LYS A 697 -61.79 12.67 -66.37
CA LYS A 697 -63.01 11.84 -66.56
C LYS A 697 -64.04 12.46 -67.50
N ASN A 698 -63.99 13.77 -67.73
CA ASN A 698 -65.07 14.52 -68.37
C ASN A 698 -64.88 14.77 -69.88
N GLY A 699 -63.78 14.30 -70.50
CA GLY A 699 -63.50 14.39 -71.94
C GLY A 699 -63.18 15.78 -72.50
N ARG A 700 -63.97 16.80 -72.12
CA ARG A 700 -63.83 18.22 -72.53
C ARG A 700 -62.51 18.87 -72.09
N PHE A 701 -61.98 18.46 -70.94
CA PHE A 701 -60.88 19.15 -70.27
C PHE A 701 -59.57 18.37 -70.40
N LYS A 702 -58.74 18.74 -71.40
CA LYS A 702 -57.44 18.11 -71.66
C LYS A 702 -56.37 18.67 -70.72
N VAL A 703 -56.16 17.99 -69.60
CA VAL A 703 -55.18 18.35 -68.57
C VAL A 703 -53.75 18.13 -69.07
N ARG A 704 -52.86 19.10 -68.82
CA ARG A 704 -51.41 19.03 -69.06
C ARG A 704 -50.65 18.83 -67.73
N ASN A 705 -49.53 18.12 -67.77
CA ASN A 705 -48.71 17.81 -66.59
C ASN A 705 -47.90 19.01 -66.03
N ASN A 706 -48.30 20.25 -66.35
CA ASN A 706 -47.64 21.50 -65.94
C ASN A 706 -48.57 22.44 -65.13
N GLY A 707 -49.67 21.91 -64.59
CA GLY A 707 -50.68 22.67 -63.83
C GLY A 707 -51.68 23.46 -64.69
N THR A 708 -51.76 23.19 -66.00
CA THR A 708 -52.72 23.82 -66.92
C THR A 708 -53.68 22.81 -67.56
N VAL A 709 -54.81 23.28 -68.07
CA VAL A 709 -55.84 22.45 -68.72
C VAL A 709 -56.49 23.20 -69.88
N ILE A 710 -56.62 22.54 -71.03
CA ILE A 710 -57.31 23.11 -72.20
C ILE A 710 -58.78 22.71 -72.14
N ASP A 711 -59.68 23.68 -72.34
CA ASP A 711 -61.09 23.41 -72.66
C ASP A 711 -61.24 23.20 -74.18
N THR A 712 -61.50 21.98 -74.62
CA THR A 712 -61.65 21.66 -76.04
C THR A 712 -62.86 22.32 -76.70
N LYS A 713 -63.82 22.85 -75.93
CA LYS A 713 -64.99 23.57 -76.48
C LYS A 713 -64.69 25.04 -76.82
N THR A 714 -63.71 25.66 -76.15
CA THR A 714 -63.39 27.09 -76.31
C THR A 714 -61.96 27.35 -76.81
N GLY A 715 -61.09 26.32 -76.82
CA GLY A 715 -59.66 26.45 -77.11
C GLY A 715 -58.83 27.02 -75.96
N LEU A 716 -59.48 27.62 -74.96
CA LEU A 716 -58.83 28.36 -73.88
C LEU A 716 -58.05 27.45 -72.92
N THR A 717 -56.89 27.93 -72.48
CA THR A 717 -56.06 27.28 -71.46
C THR A 717 -56.31 27.92 -70.09
N TRP A 718 -56.69 27.11 -69.11
CA TRP A 718 -56.95 27.51 -67.73
C TRP A 718 -55.87 26.97 -66.79
N CYS A 719 -55.69 27.63 -65.64
CA CYS A 719 -54.98 27.02 -64.50
C CYS A 719 -55.81 25.86 -63.92
N VAL A 720 -55.15 24.81 -63.40
CA VAL A 720 -55.84 23.71 -62.69
C VAL A 720 -56.27 24.12 -61.27
N LEU A 721 -55.54 25.04 -60.64
CA LEU A 721 -55.91 25.62 -59.35
C LEU A 721 -56.43 27.05 -59.51
N ASP A 722 -57.36 27.44 -58.64
CA ASP A 722 -57.76 28.84 -58.47
C ASP A 722 -56.89 29.57 -57.43
N SER A 723 -57.09 30.87 -57.29
CA SER A 723 -56.38 31.69 -56.29
C SER A 723 -56.68 31.28 -54.85
N GLN A 724 -57.84 30.70 -54.56
CA GLN A 724 -58.26 30.39 -53.19
C GLN A 724 -57.55 29.13 -52.66
N ILE A 725 -57.41 28.08 -53.47
CA ILE A 725 -56.56 26.94 -53.14
C ILE A 725 -55.09 27.39 -53.05
N SER A 726 -54.64 28.19 -54.02
CA SER A 726 -53.23 28.59 -54.15
C SER A 726 -52.76 29.46 -52.97
N LEU A 727 -53.53 30.48 -52.60
CA LEU A 727 -53.17 31.47 -51.58
C LEU A 727 -53.70 31.13 -50.17
N LYS A 728 -54.50 30.06 -50.03
CA LYS A 728 -55.29 29.71 -48.83
C LYS A 728 -56.29 30.76 -48.36
N LYS A 729 -56.52 31.81 -49.14
CA LYS A 729 -57.47 32.89 -48.85
C LYS A 729 -58.23 33.32 -50.11
N CYS A 730 -59.43 33.84 -49.92
CA CYS A 730 -60.07 34.67 -50.94
C CYS A 730 -59.31 36.01 -51.07
N VAL A 731 -59.53 36.70 -52.19
CA VAL A 731 -58.82 37.92 -52.61
C VAL A 731 -59.80 38.99 -53.05
N ASN A 732 -59.49 40.26 -52.77
CA ASN A 732 -60.20 41.40 -53.35
C ASN A 732 -59.80 41.63 -54.82
N TYR A 733 -60.47 42.54 -55.53
CA TYR A 733 -60.24 42.71 -56.97
C TYR A 733 -58.84 43.26 -57.32
N LYS A 734 -58.20 44.03 -56.43
CA LYS A 734 -56.82 44.53 -56.61
C LYS A 734 -55.81 43.38 -56.42
N GLU A 735 -56.01 42.57 -55.39
CA GLU A 735 -55.22 41.36 -55.15
C GLU A 735 -55.38 40.32 -56.26
N ALA A 736 -56.60 40.14 -56.78
CA ALA A 736 -56.93 39.28 -57.90
C ALA A 736 -56.09 39.62 -59.15
N ASN A 737 -56.07 40.89 -59.54
CA ASN A 737 -55.24 41.38 -60.65
C ASN A 737 -53.74 41.17 -60.40
N ASN A 738 -53.27 41.43 -59.17
CA ASN A 738 -51.86 41.26 -58.83
C ASN A 738 -51.41 39.78 -58.78
N TYR A 739 -52.27 38.88 -58.30
CA TYR A 739 -52.05 37.44 -58.33
C TYR A 739 -51.87 36.95 -59.77
N VAL A 740 -52.81 37.31 -60.65
CA VAL A 740 -52.80 36.95 -62.07
C VAL A 740 -51.54 37.47 -62.79
N LYS A 741 -51.19 38.75 -62.62
CA LYS A 741 -50.00 39.36 -63.26
C LYS A 741 -48.68 38.67 -62.87
N ASN A 742 -48.61 38.13 -61.66
CA ASN A 742 -47.44 37.42 -61.15
C ASN A 742 -47.51 35.89 -61.31
N LEU A 743 -48.60 35.35 -61.86
CA LEU A 743 -48.80 33.92 -62.04
C LEU A 743 -47.86 33.34 -63.11
N ARG A 744 -47.21 32.21 -62.82
CA ARG A 744 -46.25 31.55 -63.73
C ARG A 744 -46.59 30.07 -64.02
N THR A 745 -47.84 29.67 -63.76
CA THR A 745 -48.34 28.32 -63.99
C THR A 745 -48.08 27.88 -65.43
N GLY A 746 -47.60 26.66 -65.62
CA GLY A 746 -47.23 26.12 -66.93
C GLY A 746 -46.04 26.79 -67.62
N GLY A 747 -45.36 27.74 -66.98
CA GLY A 747 -44.30 28.58 -67.58
C GLY A 747 -44.81 29.88 -68.23
N PHE A 748 -46.14 30.06 -68.33
CA PHE A 748 -46.77 31.18 -69.03
C PHE A 748 -46.79 32.46 -68.18
N LYS A 749 -46.79 33.63 -68.83
CA LYS A 749 -46.76 34.97 -68.18
C LYS A 749 -47.98 35.85 -68.51
N ASP A 750 -48.76 35.43 -69.49
CA ASP A 750 -49.90 36.10 -70.12
C ASP A 750 -51.26 35.66 -69.54
N TRP A 751 -51.25 35.11 -68.32
CA TRP A 751 -52.46 34.83 -67.56
C TRP A 751 -53.27 36.11 -67.35
N ARG A 752 -54.59 36.03 -67.56
CA ARG A 752 -55.54 37.13 -67.35
C ARG A 752 -56.75 36.72 -66.52
N LEU A 753 -57.51 37.73 -66.08
CA LEU A 753 -58.87 37.53 -65.61
C LEU A 753 -59.76 37.04 -66.79
N PRO A 754 -60.68 36.09 -66.54
CA PRO A 754 -61.67 35.68 -67.52
C PRO A 754 -62.79 36.71 -67.64
N SER A 755 -63.47 36.76 -68.77
CA SER A 755 -64.77 37.44 -68.93
C SER A 755 -65.89 36.64 -68.22
N SER A 756 -67.07 37.26 -68.08
CA SER A 756 -68.29 36.57 -67.63
C SER A 756 -68.57 35.35 -68.49
N ASN A 757 -68.50 35.50 -69.82
CA ASN A 757 -68.84 34.44 -70.77
C ASN A 757 -67.91 33.22 -70.64
N GLU A 758 -66.61 33.45 -70.40
CA GLU A 758 -65.63 32.37 -70.22
C GLU A 758 -65.87 31.57 -68.94
N LEU A 759 -66.16 32.24 -67.81
CA LEU A 759 -66.52 31.56 -66.57
C LEU A 759 -67.88 30.83 -66.67
N LEU A 760 -68.88 31.44 -67.32
CA LEU A 760 -70.18 30.80 -67.57
C LEU A 760 -70.03 29.54 -68.45
N ALA A 761 -69.12 29.54 -69.42
CA ALA A 761 -68.83 28.40 -70.27
C ALA A 761 -68.30 27.18 -69.50
N ILE A 762 -67.61 27.36 -68.36
CA ILE A 762 -67.04 26.24 -67.58
C ILE A 762 -67.80 25.92 -66.27
N TYR A 763 -68.49 26.88 -65.64
CA TYR A 763 -69.20 26.67 -64.37
C TYR A 763 -70.73 26.51 -64.48
N LYS A 764 -71.37 26.92 -65.59
CA LYS A 764 -72.84 26.80 -65.78
C LYS A 764 -73.26 25.78 -66.84
N ASN A 765 -72.31 25.20 -67.56
CA ASN A 765 -72.53 24.23 -68.63
C ASN A 765 -71.91 22.87 -68.29
N LYS A 766 -72.62 21.78 -68.57
CA LYS A 766 -72.08 20.41 -68.43
C LYS A 766 -71.06 20.09 -69.55
N PRO A 767 -70.01 19.29 -69.28
CA PRO A 767 -69.52 18.92 -67.95
C PRO A 767 -68.94 20.16 -67.25
N PHE A 768 -69.28 20.32 -65.97
CA PHE A 768 -68.85 21.45 -65.16
C PHE A 768 -67.37 21.32 -64.76
N TYR A 769 -66.71 22.45 -64.53
CA TYR A 769 -65.43 22.49 -63.84
C TYR A 769 -65.62 22.20 -62.32
N PRO A 770 -64.71 21.48 -61.65
CA PRO A 770 -64.79 21.25 -60.20
C PRO A 770 -64.71 22.55 -59.40
N ALA A 771 -65.78 22.89 -58.69
CA ALA A 771 -65.83 24.09 -57.85
C ALA A 771 -64.92 23.96 -56.62
N ALA A 772 -63.94 24.87 -56.49
CA ALA A 772 -62.90 24.83 -55.45
C ALA A 772 -63.32 25.47 -54.10
N GLY A 773 -64.63 25.62 -53.85
CA GLY A 773 -65.16 26.22 -52.61
C GLY A 773 -65.09 27.76 -52.55
N ALA A 774 -64.70 28.44 -53.62
CA ALA A 774 -64.86 29.89 -53.72
C ALA A 774 -66.34 30.29 -53.73
N LYS A 775 -66.72 31.45 -53.18
CA LYS A 775 -68.12 31.92 -53.22
C LYS A 775 -68.52 32.41 -54.62
N TRP A 776 -67.60 33.08 -55.29
CA TRP A 776 -67.70 33.53 -56.69
C TRP A 776 -66.31 33.76 -57.28
N TYR A 777 -66.25 33.79 -58.61
CA TYR A 777 -65.05 34.11 -59.39
C TYR A 777 -65.14 35.52 -59.99
N TRP A 778 -64.07 36.29 -59.86
CA TRP A 778 -63.91 37.61 -60.46
C TRP A 778 -63.80 37.51 -61.99
N THR A 779 -64.50 38.41 -62.69
CA THR A 779 -64.32 38.62 -64.14
C THR A 779 -63.41 39.82 -64.42
N SER A 780 -63.05 40.05 -65.67
CA SER A 780 -62.41 41.28 -66.16
C SER A 780 -63.40 42.46 -66.31
N GLU A 781 -64.70 42.26 -66.11
CA GLU A 781 -65.76 43.24 -66.41
C GLU A 781 -66.05 44.14 -65.20
N VAL A 782 -65.39 45.30 -65.15
CA VAL A 782 -65.59 46.33 -64.11
C VAL A 782 -66.53 47.42 -64.61
N PHE A 783 -67.46 47.84 -63.76
CA PHE A 783 -68.43 48.90 -63.98
C PHE A 783 -68.29 49.96 -62.87
N SER A 784 -68.27 51.23 -63.26
CA SER A 784 -68.36 52.36 -62.33
C SER A 784 -69.82 52.79 -62.20
N ALA A 785 -70.38 52.72 -60.99
CA ALA A 785 -71.70 53.25 -60.66
C ALA A 785 -71.51 54.49 -59.78
N ALA A 786 -71.34 55.65 -60.43
CA ALA A 786 -70.79 56.86 -59.81
C ALA A 786 -69.45 56.56 -59.10
N TRP A 787 -69.41 56.69 -57.77
CA TRP A 787 -68.20 56.50 -56.96
C TRP A 787 -67.87 55.03 -56.67
N ASP A 788 -68.86 54.12 -56.75
CA ASP A 788 -68.68 52.68 -56.50
C ASP A 788 -68.09 51.97 -57.74
N LYS A 789 -67.10 51.10 -57.53
CA LYS A 789 -66.63 50.17 -58.57
C LYS A 789 -67.12 48.75 -58.27
N LYS A 790 -67.96 48.23 -59.15
CA LYS A 790 -68.56 46.90 -59.05
C LYS A 790 -68.08 46.03 -60.22
N VAL A 791 -67.90 44.75 -59.98
CA VAL A 791 -67.42 43.78 -60.98
C VAL A 791 -68.49 42.74 -61.19
N ASN A 792 -68.71 42.29 -62.43
CA ASN A 792 -69.48 41.08 -62.66
C ASN A 792 -68.73 39.88 -62.05
N VAL A 793 -69.44 39.02 -61.33
CA VAL A 793 -68.89 37.78 -60.77
C VAL A 793 -69.80 36.60 -61.06
N ILE A 794 -69.20 35.43 -61.27
CA ILE A 794 -69.91 34.19 -61.51
C ILE A 794 -69.84 33.31 -60.26
N THR A 795 -70.99 32.87 -59.74
CA THR A 795 -71.05 31.94 -58.61
C THR A 795 -70.44 30.59 -58.99
N SER A 796 -69.65 30.00 -58.10
CA SER A 796 -68.99 28.70 -58.31
C SER A 796 -69.94 27.49 -58.32
N LYS A 797 -71.20 27.70 -57.90
CA LYS A 797 -72.21 26.63 -57.85
C LYS A 797 -72.49 26.08 -59.25
N ASN A 798 -72.48 24.75 -59.37
CA ASN A 798 -72.80 24.01 -60.59
C ASN A 798 -74.32 23.98 -60.82
N GLU A 799 -74.90 25.15 -61.07
CA GLU A 799 -76.31 25.40 -61.35
C GLU A 799 -76.46 25.85 -62.81
N SER A 800 -77.49 25.39 -63.54
CA SER A 800 -77.75 25.85 -64.92
C SER A 800 -78.54 27.17 -64.98
N VAL A 801 -78.76 27.82 -63.83
CA VAL A 801 -79.50 29.09 -63.73
C VAL A 801 -78.53 30.26 -63.88
N MET A 802 -78.76 31.08 -64.91
CA MET A 802 -77.90 32.21 -65.27
C MET A 802 -78.21 33.44 -64.40
N LYS A 803 -77.51 33.59 -63.27
CA LYS A 803 -77.54 34.82 -62.44
C LYS A 803 -76.22 35.57 -62.56
N LYS A 804 -76.22 36.68 -63.33
CA LYS A 804 -75.15 37.69 -63.25
C LYS A 804 -75.27 38.41 -61.91
N MET A 805 -74.20 38.42 -61.11
CA MET A 805 -74.15 39.11 -59.83
C MET A 805 -73.08 40.19 -59.90
N GLN A 806 -73.37 41.39 -59.40
CA GLN A 806 -72.40 42.47 -59.27
C GLN A 806 -71.93 42.55 -57.82
N VAL A 807 -70.61 42.64 -57.64
CA VAL A 807 -69.98 42.73 -56.31
C VAL A 807 -68.95 43.85 -56.31
N ASP A 808 -68.94 44.63 -55.22
CA ASP A 808 -67.96 45.69 -54.99
C ASP A 808 -66.51 45.17 -54.93
N ILE A 809 -65.56 45.93 -55.49
CA ILE A 809 -64.15 45.55 -55.63
C ILE A 809 -63.42 45.22 -54.31
N SER A 810 -63.92 45.69 -53.15
CA SER A 810 -63.31 45.43 -51.83
C SER A 810 -63.62 44.05 -51.26
N LYS A 811 -64.69 43.39 -51.73
CA LYS A 811 -65.17 42.12 -51.15
C LYS A 811 -64.22 40.97 -51.46
N CYS A 812 -64.43 39.82 -50.81
CA CYS A 812 -63.55 38.66 -50.95
C CYS A 812 -64.12 37.66 -51.97
N GLY A 813 -63.38 37.38 -53.04
CA GLY A 813 -63.71 36.40 -54.09
C GLY A 813 -62.51 35.54 -54.47
N ALA A 814 -62.57 34.82 -55.58
CA ALA A 814 -61.43 34.07 -56.12
C ALA A 814 -61.18 34.39 -57.60
N VAL A 815 -60.03 33.97 -58.11
CA VAL A 815 -59.70 34.03 -59.54
C VAL A 815 -59.38 32.63 -60.05
N HIS A 816 -60.05 32.25 -61.13
CA HIS A 816 -59.66 31.12 -61.95
C HIS A 816 -59.04 31.68 -63.24
N ALA A 817 -57.72 31.67 -63.33
CA ALA A 817 -56.98 32.37 -64.38
C ALA A 817 -57.04 31.63 -65.73
N VAL A 818 -57.17 32.40 -66.80
CA VAL A 818 -57.27 31.92 -68.19
C VAL A 818 -56.24 32.59 -69.09
N ARG A 819 -55.86 31.93 -70.18
CA ARG A 819 -55.08 32.46 -71.31
C ARG A 819 -55.56 31.80 -72.61
N GLN A 820 -55.16 32.35 -73.76
CA GLN A 820 -55.33 31.73 -75.08
C GLN A 820 -54.15 30.80 -75.36
#